data_AF-A0A9E0HAZ6-F1
#
_entry.id   AF-A0A9E0HAZ6-F1
#
_cell.length_a   1.000
_cell.length_b   1.000
_cell.length_c   1.000
_cell.angle_alpha   90.00
_cell.angle_beta   90.00
_cell.angle_gamma   90.00
#
_symmetry.space_group_name_H-M   'P 1'
#
loop_
_entity.id
_entity.type
_entity.pdbx_description
1 polymer ?
#
loop_
_entity_poly.entity_id
_entity_poly.type
_entity_poly.pdbx_seq_one_letter_code
_entity_poly.pdbx_strand_id
1 'polypeptide(L)'
;MRAQATLVFAIASAAAACGGDPPPGRTYYERTIEPLLIASCSGNTSGCHSTNPDDPFDFAAGNLDVTSFEALQKRRDVLVPFGNYPVPLLLIKAVGAGQLQMAYGDEFRDVMVPHAGGGIFQVGSEAYLTLLSWTENGATENGLRPPSPARESGEPCTSLVPASFDPVAFATDPVYVANRARFDADVAPVLETCNSGNCHGAPQSDFFISCGDTPEQRAFNFAQTWAFVDNPVDESQILRIPLAAGAGGGPHTGGDRFPDRGGNDTDYGKLRAFAEAVGPRTFGDGDPAKEFFRDHVQPMLFARGCGFSACHSPAAGNDFKMRPGTHGFVSSITLEKNYETLLSEFMAFEVPDARRGRAVAKVILPDGGGIPHRGGPLLGAADPAACPAVFDPATATPFCTLQEWVDIERAARVANGELQALTAGSTVPLVYVQRSANHVAGPLEFDTYQGGSDLRVAPATLGAFGRITGVGGSTSLLGGCAGLDPSTADVSAPAVRHDGTTIAFAARAGAADPLGVWVVNVDGSGCRRVTPAQPDVNGIKIHNFDPVWGPDGSTIVFASTRGGNHAGGGTGPVRSRKLFLPASDLWRMAPDGTGLQQLTFLTNSELNPNVLREGRLIMTTEKASGALYQLAGRRLNWDLTDYHPLLAQRRRSPYADPANPMAANDSIGYDQATDIREDYNGNLLFIASDAGARGGAGTLAIFNRSIGTFEAGRGDPGYLRSASFPDPAATGRVGSATSGAYRGPVGLPDGRILVAYAATTGDLGTVTSLDWDLVAIDPHTGARTTLIGGAGAQVDGVLAIRTAPRKPYYNRRQLVFGGAVDPALAADGRAVVHMPDAPMVFTLLTGNLRRGRPVENFRSATQLVAYAEVPPPAGTTSGNQANGVYENRVEAGRARLADDGSVRFNAPAGVGVVLELRDGSGNVLVNMGEEHQLAPGETISLGIREELFDAVCGSCHGSVSGSELDVAITPDALTGASESLSKNSTPQRIGN
;
A
#
# COMPACT_ATOMS: atom_id res chain seq x y z
N MET A 1 -62.27 -3.04 74.92
CA MET A 1 -62.39 -1.56 74.88
C MET A 1 -61.81 -1.06 73.57
N ARG A 2 -62.53 -0.15 72.90
CA ARG A 2 -62.24 0.44 71.59
C ARG A 2 -61.27 1.63 71.68
N ALA A 3 -60.76 2.02 70.50
CA ALA A 3 -60.28 3.33 70.01
C ALA A 3 -58.77 3.31 69.65
N GLN A 4 -58.33 3.34 68.38
CA GLN A 4 -58.41 4.37 67.31
C GLN A 4 -57.81 5.75 67.65
N ALA A 5 -56.71 6.13 66.98
CA ALA A 5 -56.59 7.34 66.13
C ALA A 5 -55.14 7.60 65.58
N THR A 6 -54.99 7.39 64.27
CA THR A 6 -54.38 8.21 63.18
C THR A 6 -53.20 9.20 63.36
N LEU A 7 -52.09 8.87 62.66
CA LEU A 7 -51.18 9.61 61.74
C LEU A 7 -51.00 11.16 61.77
N VAL A 8 -49.73 11.63 61.74
CA VAL A 8 -49.17 12.70 60.83
C VAL A 8 -47.63 12.48 60.64
N PHE A 9 -47.17 12.76 59.40
CA PHE A 9 -45.84 12.67 58.80
C PHE A 9 -44.66 13.36 59.54
N ALA A 10 -43.45 12.78 59.40
CA ALA A 10 -42.19 13.52 59.40
C ALA A 10 -41.25 12.95 58.32
N ILE A 11 -40.83 13.83 57.42
CA ILE A 11 -39.89 13.62 56.32
C ILE A 11 -38.48 13.51 56.91
N ALA A 12 -37.76 12.42 56.63
CA ALA A 12 -36.34 12.29 56.94
C ALA A 12 -35.54 12.32 55.63
N SER A 13 -34.86 13.43 55.40
CA SER A 13 -33.89 13.65 54.34
C SER A 13 -32.63 12.83 54.60
N ALA A 14 -32.30 11.93 53.68
CA ALA A 14 -31.00 11.27 53.62
C ALA A 14 -29.97 12.29 53.09
N ALA A 15 -29.14 12.83 53.98
CA ALA A 15 -27.97 13.61 53.60
C ALA A 15 -26.86 12.64 53.13
N ALA A 16 -26.40 12.87 51.91
CA ALA A 16 -25.23 12.24 51.32
C ALA A 16 -24.01 12.43 52.22
N ALA A 17 -23.31 11.33 52.51
CA ALA A 17 -21.94 11.38 53.00
C ALA A 17 -21.03 11.75 51.82
N CYS A 18 -20.79 13.06 51.66
CA CYS A 18 -19.74 13.56 50.78
C CYS A 18 -18.37 13.21 51.36
N GLY A 19 -17.49 12.71 50.49
CA GLY A 19 -16.11 12.35 50.79
C GLY A 19 -15.30 13.53 51.31
N GLY A 20 -14.33 13.21 52.16
CA GLY A 20 -13.30 14.15 52.59
C GLY A 20 -12.50 14.67 51.40
N ASP A 21 -11.95 15.87 51.55
CA ASP A 21 -11.08 16.51 50.56
C ASP A 21 -9.98 15.54 50.08
N PRO A 22 -9.72 15.47 48.76
CA PRO A 22 -8.68 14.62 48.23
C PRO A 22 -7.30 15.08 48.75
N PRO A 23 -6.35 14.15 48.95
CA PRO A 23 -4.99 14.52 49.32
C PRO A 23 -4.42 15.49 48.27
N PRO A 24 -3.78 16.60 48.70
CA PRO A 24 -3.32 17.63 47.78
C PRO A 24 -2.24 17.08 46.83
N GLY A 25 -2.39 17.37 45.54
CA GLY A 25 -1.33 17.20 44.53
C GLY A 25 -1.42 15.97 43.63
N ARG A 26 -2.48 15.13 43.69
CA ARG A 26 -2.68 14.01 42.74
C ARG A 26 -3.91 14.18 41.85
N THR A 27 -3.88 13.69 40.61
CA THR A 27 -5.00 13.79 39.64
C THR A 27 -6.01 12.65 39.80
N TYR A 28 -7.13 12.69 39.04
CA TYR A 28 -8.09 11.58 39.08
C TYR A 28 -7.46 10.30 38.52
N TYR A 29 -6.66 10.42 37.45
CA TYR A 29 -5.92 9.32 36.86
C TYR A 29 -5.01 8.63 37.87
N GLU A 30 -4.13 9.38 38.54
CA GLU A 30 -3.15 8.83 39.49
C GLU A 30 -3.81 8.15 40.71
N ARG A 31 -4.98 8.64 41.13
CA ARG A 31 -5.69 8.06 42.28
C ARG A 31 -6.50 6.83 41.93
N THR A 32 -7.07 6.78 40.72
CA THR A 32 -8.14 5.82 40.39
C THR A 32 -7.76 4.88 39.24
N ILE A 33 -7.13 5.40 38.20
CA ILE A 33 -6.90 4.68 36.93
C ILE A 33 -5.53 4.01 36.91
N GLU A 34 -4.49 4.75 37.26
CA GLU A 34 -3.11 4.25 37.25
C GLU A 34 -2.93 2.99 38.13
N PRO A 35 -3.37 2.95 39.41
CA PRO A 35 -3.17 1.75 40.24
C PRO A 35 -3.87 0.51 39.67
N LEU A 36 -5.03 0.71 39.02
CA LEU A 36 -5.80 -0.35 38.38
C LEU A 36 -5.06 -0.90 37.16
N LEU A 37 -4.58 -0.04 36.27
CA LEU A 37 -3.84 -0.44 35.07
C LEU A 37 -2.51 -1.10 35.42
N ILE A 38 -1.79 -0.59 36.41
CA ILE A 38 -0.52 -1.18 36.85
C ILE A 38 -0.75 -2.56 37.47
N ALA A 39 -1.69 -2.69 38.40
CA ALA A 39 -1.94 -3.98 39.05
C ALA A 39 -2.46 -5.05 38.08
N SER A 40 -3.25 -4.64 37.09
CA SER A 40 -3.96 -5.58 36.21
C SER A 40 -3.22 -5.88 34.91
N CYS A 41 -2.55 -4.89 34.31
CA CYS A 41 -1.94 -5.00 32.98
C CYS A 41 -0.42 -5.12 33.06
N SER A 42 0.31 -4.08 33.47
CA SER A 42 1.79 -4.10 33.47
C SER A 42 2.36 -5.04 34.55
N GLY A 43 1.74 -5.11 35.72
CA GLY A 43 2.15 -6.02 36.81
C GLY A 43 1.84 -7.50 36.55
N ASN A 44 0.90 -7.80 35.65
CA ASN A 44 0.48 -9.17 35.32
C ASN A 44 1.08 -9.69 34.01
N THR A 45 1.55 -8.80 33.13
CA THR A 45 2.20 -9.16 31.85
C THR A 45 3.60 -8.58 31.82
N SER A 46 4.59 -9.37 32.23
CA SER A 46 5.98 -8.90 32.28
C SER A 46 6.46 -8.49 30.88
N GLY A 47 6.54 -7.17 30.63
CA GLY A 47 7.10 -6.57 29.42
C GLY A 47 6.14 -6.35 28.24
N CYS A 48 4.85 -6.70 28.33
CA CYS A 48 3.90 -6.43 27.24
C CYS A 48 3.34 -5.00 27.30
N HIS A 49 3.14 -4.48 28.52
CA HIS A 49 2.53 -3.18 28.78
C HIS A 49 3.43 -2.22 29.58
N SER A 50 4.73 -2.44 29.50
CA SER A 50 5.76 -1.59 30.08
C SER A 50 6.98 -1.62 29.18
N THR A 51 7.71 -0.53 29.10
CA THR A 51 9.00 -0.49 28.39
C THR A 51 10.07 -1.24 29.16
N ASN A 52 11.13 -1.64 28.45
CA ASN A 52 12.36 -2.10 29.07
C ASN A 52 13.27 -0.88 29.32
N PRO A 53 13.68 -0.58 30.57
CA PRO A 53 14.59 0.53 30.86
C PRO A 53 15.95 0.41 30.16
N ASP A 54 16.36 -0.80 29.77
CA ASP A 54 17.61 -1.05 29.04
C ASP A 54 17.45 -0.91 27.51
N ASP A 55 16.23 -0.66 27.01
CA ASP A 55 15.96 -0.44 25.59
C ASP A 55 15.93 1.06 25.27
N PRO A 56 16.89 1.58 24.48
CA PRO A 56 16.93 3.00 24.12
C PRO A 56 15.79 3.45 23.19
N PHE A 57 14.95 2.53 22.70
CA PHE A 57 13.80 2.82 21.84
C PHE A 57 12.45 2.69 22.57
N ASP A 58 12.47 2.52 23.90
CA ASP A 58 11.27 2.44 24.74
C ASP A 58 10.22 1.47 24.17
N PHE A 59 10.64 0.27 23.74
CA PHE A 59 9.70 -0.67 23.16
C PHE A 59 8.82 -1.33 24.22
N ALA A 60 7.51 -1.33 23.99
CA ALA A 60 6.56 -2.20 24.66
C ALA A 60 6.05 -3.25 23.67
N ALA A 61 6.12 -4.54 24.01
CA ALA A 61 5.73 -5.60 23.06
C ALA A 61 4.26 -5.55 22.62
N GLY A 62 3.36 -5.05 23.47
CA GLY A 62 1.96 -4.78 23.13
C GLY A 62 1.73 -3.45 22.40
N ASN A 63 2.80 -2.68 22.14
CA ASN A 63 2.78 -1.31 21.62
C ASN A 63 1.91 -0.35 22.45
N LEU A 64 1.71 -0.63 23.73
CA LEU A 64 0.89 0.15 24.65
C LEU A 64 1.56 0.15 26.01
N ASP A 65 1.96 1.31 26.49
CA ASP A 65 2.53 1.49 27.82
C ASP A 65 1.50 2.11 28.76
N VAL A 66 1.34 1.50 29.94
CA VAL A 66 0.38 1.92 30.97
C VAL A 66 1.05 2.41 32.25
N THR A 67 2.37 2.64 32.24
CA THR A 67 3.12 3.03 33.46
C THR A 67 2.91 4.50 33.87
N SER A 68 2.43 5.37 32.99
CA SER A 68 2.07 6.76 33.32
C SER A 68 0.92 7.26 32.43
N PHE A 69 0.33 8.40 32.82
CA PHE A 69 -0.69 9.07 32.01
C PHE A 69 -0.15 9.43 30.62
N GLU A 70 1.01 10.08 30.56
CA GLU A 70 1.65 10.55 29.33
C GLU A 70 1.96 9.38 28.39
N ALA A 71 2.52 8.28 28.92
CA ALA A 71 2.84 7.09 28.13
C ALA A 71 1.57 6.45 27.53
N LEU A 72 0.50 6.37 28.33
CA LEU A 72 -0.79 5.84 27.89
C LEU A 72 -1.45 6.73 26.83
N GLN A 73 -1.33 8.06 26.97
CA GLN A 73 -1.89 9.02 26.01
C GLN A 73 -1.24 8.94 24.62
N LYS A 74 -0.03 8.37 24.50
CA LYS A 74 0.58 8.09 23.19
C LYS A 74 -0.30 7.16 22.34
N ARG A 75 -1.11 6.28 22.95
CA ARG A 75 -2.01 5.37 22.22
C ARG A 75 -3.48 5.76 22.38
N ARG A 76 -3.79 7.03 22.13
CA ARG A 76 -5.15 7.55 22.23
C ARG A 76 -6.17 6.77 21.40
N ASP A 77 -5.73 6.21 20.28
CA ASP A 77 -6.50 5.37 19.37
C ASP A 77 -7.11 4.11 20.01
N VAL A 78 -6.57 3.63 21.14
CA VAL A 78 -7.12 2.46 21.86
C VAL A 78 -8.07 2.83 23.01
N LEU A 79 -8.16 4.12 23.36
CA LEU A 79 -8.93 4.64 24.49
C LEU A 79 -10.31 5.18 24.11
N VAL A 80 -10.60 5.30 22.81
CA VAL A 80 -11.85 5.89 22.31
C VAL A 80 -12.67 4.81 21.58
N PRO A 81 -14.00 4.74 21.77
CA PRO A 81 -14.86 3.92 20.93
C PRO A 81 -14.78 4.38 19.48
N PHE A 82 -14.87 3.45 18.52
CA PHE A 82 -14.71 3.80 17.11
C PHE A 82 -15.61 2.96 16.21
N GLY A 83 -16.31 3.64 15.30
CA GLY A 83 -17.06 2.99 14.23
C GLY A 83 -18.14 2.04 14.74
N ASN A 84 -17.95 0.74 14.50
CA ASN A 84 -18.89 -0.31 14.87
C ASN A 84 -18.83 -0.72 16.34
N TYR A 85 -17.79 -0.30 17.08
CA TYR A 85 -17.54 -0.80 18.43
C TYR A 85 -17.98 0.23 19.48
N PRO A 86 -18.93 -0.12 20.36
CA PRO A 86 -19.47 0.81 21.36
C PRO A 86 -18.51 1.04 22.54
N VAL A 87 -17.47 0.22 22.67
CA VAL A 87 -16.46 0.32 23.73
C VAL A 87 -15.05 0.41 23.14
N PRO A 88 -14.08 1.05 23.83
CA PRO A 88 -12.71 1.18 23.33
C PRO A 88 -11.96 -0.15 23.19
N LEU A 89 -10.99 -0.19 22.29
CA LEU A 89 -10.14 -1.36 22.05
C LEU A 89 -9.42 -1.86 23.31
N LEU A 90 -9.02 -0.95 24.21
CA LEU A 90 -8.43 -1.30 25.51
C LEU A 90 -9.34 -2.27 26.28
N LEU A 91 -10.62 -1.94 26.44
CA LEU A 91 -11.57 -2.76 27.18
C LEU A 91 -11.90 -4.06 26.45
N ILE A 92 -12.04 -4.00 25.12
CA ILE A 92 -12.28 -5.18 24.27
C ILE A 92 -11.18 -6.22 24.49
N LYS A 93 -9.91 -5.79 24.47
CA LYS A 93 -8.77 -6.67 24.73
C LYS A 93 -8.72 -7.13 26.19
N ALA A 94 -9.13 -6.28 27.14
CA ALA A 94 -9.00 -6.56 28.55
C ALA A 94 -10.05 -7.53 29.12
N VAL A 95 -11.25 -7.67 28.53
CA VAL A 95 -12.27 -8.61 29.04
C VAL A 95 -12.23 -10.00 28.38
N GLY A 96 -11.56 -10.12 27.24
CA GLY A 96 -11.44 -11.37 26.48
C GLY A 96 -12.50 -11.53 25.37
N ALA A 97 -12.18 -12.35 24.38
CA ALA A 97 -13.03 -12.59 23.21
C ALA A 97 -14.38 -13.23 23.59
N GLY A 98 -15.45 -12.77 22.96
CA GLY A 98 -16.81 -13.29 23.14
C GLY A 98 -17.56 -12.76 24.38
N GLN A 99 -16.96 -11.86 25.16
CA GLN A 99 -17.60 -11.29 26.35
C GLN A 99 -18.40 -10.00 26.06
N LEU A 100 -18.18 -9.41 24.88
CA LEU A 100 -18.82 -8.17 24.44
C LEU A 100 -19.51 -8.39 23.11
N GLN A 101 -20.53 -7.59 22.83
CA GLN A 101 -21.29 -7.64 21.58
C GLN A 101 -21.24 -6.30 20.85
N MET A 102 -21.29 -6.38 19.54
CA MET A 102 -21.51 -5.25 18.63
C MET A 102 -22.80 -5.51 17.84
N ALA A 103 -23.50 -4.45 17.43
CA ALA A 103 -24.58 -4.62 16.48
C ALA A 103 -24.03 -4.76 15.05
N TYR A 104 -24.82 -5.37 14.17
CA TYR A 104 -24.66 -5.33 12.73
C TYR A 104 -26.05 -5.36 12.09
N GLY A 105 -26.56 -4.19 11.71
CA GLY A 105 -27.98 -4.02 11.43
C GLY A 105 -28.83 -4.38 12.66
N ASP A 106 -29.80 -5.27 12.48
CA ASP A 106 -30.73 -5.69 13.55
C ASP A 106 -30.19 -6.86 14.41
N GLU A 107 -28.97 -7.34 14.15
CA GLU A 107 -28.37 -8.46 14.87
C GLU A 107 -27.27 -8.03 15.83
N PHE A 108 -27.14 -8.73 16.96
CA PHE A 108 -25.98 -8.62 17.85
C PHE A 108 -24.99 -9.75 17.59
N ARG A 109 -23.71 -9.41 17.56
CA ARG A 109 -22.61 -10.34 17.27
C ARG A 109 -21.52 -10.22 18.32
N ASP A 110 -21.01 -11.36 18.75
CA ASP A 110 -19.91 -11.43 19.70
C ASP A 110 -18.62 -10.85 19.09
N VAL A 111 -17.94 -9.99 19.86
CA VAL A 111 -16.65 -9.42 19.50
C VAL A 111 -15.55 -10.45 19.81
N MET A 112 -14.96 -11.01 18.77
CA MET A 112 -14.01 -12.12 18.79
C MET A 112 -12.57 -11.63 18.60
N VAL A 113 -12.15 -10.67 19.43
CA VAL A 113 -10.82 -10.05 19.36
C VAL A 113 -9.93 -10.63 20.47
N PRO A 114 -8.96 -11.51 20.15
CA PRO A 114 -8.15 -12.16 21.17
C PRO A 114 -7.12 -11.21 21.79
N HIS A 115 -6.80 -11.41 23.07
CA HIS A 115 -5.66 -10.80 23.75
C HIS A 115 -4.65 -11.90 24.10
N ALA A 116 -3.36 -11.66 23.87
CA ALA A 116 -2.32 -12.69 24.06
C ALA A 116 -2.24 -13.19 25.50
N GLY A 117 -2.47 -12.30 26.49
CA GLY A 117 -2.54 -12.66 27.91
C GLY A 117 -3.92 -13.15 28.38
N GLY A 118 -4.88 -13.34 27.48
CA GLY A 118 -6.28 -13.61 27.83
C GLY A 118 -7.01 -12.39 28.40
N GLY A 119 -8.27 -12.59 28.81
CA GLY A 119 -9.06 -11.57 29.50
C GLY A 119 -8.61 -11.41 30.96
N ILE A 120 -8.41 -10.17 31.37
CA ILE A 120 -7.94 -9.75 32.70
C ILE A 120 -9.10 -9.22 33.55
N PHE A 121 -10.12 -8.63 32.92
CA PHE A 121 -11.33 -8.13 33.59
C PHE A 121 -12.55 -8.99 33.27
N GLN A 122 -13.54 -8.93 34.17
CA GLN A 122 -14.90 -9.42 33.90
C GLN A 122 -15.79 -8.24 33.53
N VAL A 123 -16.67 -8.42 32.54
CA VAL A 123 -17.65 -7.39 32.15
C VAL A 123 -18.55 -7.09 33.35
N GLY A 124 -18.72 -5.80 33.65
CA GLY A 124 -19.49 -5.33 34.81
C GLY A 124 -18.74 -5.37 36.15
N SER A 125 -17.49 -5.83 36.20
CA SER A 125 -16.65 -5.66 37.41
C SER A 125 -16.42 -4.18 37.72
N GLU A 126 -16.10 -3.86 38.98
CA GLU A 126 -15.79 -2.49 39.40
C GLU A 126 -14.67 -1.88 38.54
N ALA A 127 -13.58 -2.63 38.34
CA ALA A 127 -12.47 -2.20 37.49
C ALA A 127 -12.90 -1.90 36.04
N TYR A 128 -13.74 -2.75 35.46
CA TYR A 128 -14.29 -2.55 34.11
C TYR A 128 -15.15 -1.28 34.04
N LEU A 129 -16.08 -1.10 34.99
CA LEU A 129 -17.00 0.05 35.00
C LEU A 129 -16.27 1.37 35.26
N THR A 130 -15.24 1.36 36.12
CA THR A 130 -14.38 2.53 36.35
C THR A 130 -13.65 2.94 35.09
N LEU A 131 -13.02 2.00 34.38
CA LEU A 131 -12.34 2.29 33.12
C LEU A 131 -13.31 2.71 32.01
N LEU A 132 -14.47 2.05 31.90
CA LEU A 132 -15.51 2.41 30.93
C LEU A 132 -15.95 3.86 31.14
N SER A 133 -16.34 4.22 32.37
CA SER A 133 -16.76 5.59 32.70
C SER A 133 -15.64 6.61 32.45
N TRP A 134 -14.39 6.27 32.79
CA TRP A 134 -13.25 7.14 32.50
C TRP A 134 -13.05 7.36 30.99
N THR A 135 -13.13 6.31 30.18
CA THR A 135 -13.01 6.42 28.71
C THR A 135 -14.19 7.17 28.07
N GLU A 136 -15.42 6.98 28.57
CA GLU A 136 -16.60 7.75 28.14
C GLU A 136 -16.48 9.24 28.49
N ASN A 137 -15.79 9.57 29.58
CA ASN A 137 -15.43 10.93 29.95
C ASN A 137 -14.18 11.44 29.21
N GLY A 138 -13.83 10.80 28.10
CA GLY A 138 -12.73 11.22 27.26
C GLY A 138 -11.37 10.93 27.89
N ALA A 139 -11.23 9.90 28.72
CA ALA A 139 -9.96 9.40 29.26
C ALA A 139 -8.98 10.53 29.67
N THR A 140 -9.50 11.56 30.35
CA THR A 140 -8.75 12.76 30.74
C THR A 140 -8.10 12.55 32.10
N GLU A 141 -7.06 13.33 32.38
CA GLU A 141 -6.32 13.24 33.64
C GLU A 141 -7.20 13.58 34.87
N ASN A 142 -8.16 14.49 34.69
CA ASN A 142 -9.12 14.91 35.71
C ASN A 142 -10.45 14.10 35.68
N GLY A 143 -10.62 13.18 34.72
CA GLY A 143 -11.82 12.36 34.58
C GLY A 143 -13.07 13.11 34.11
N LEU A 144 -12.91 14.35 33.62
CA LEU A 144 -14.01 15.18 33.10
C LEU A 144 -14.00 15.21 31.58
N ARG A 145 -15.19 15.12 30.98
CA ARG A 145 -15.35 15.21 29.52
C ARG A 145 -15.02 16.62 29.00
N PRO A 146 -14.10 16.76 28.05
CA PRO A 146 -13.78 18.07 27.47
C PRO A 146 -14.89 18.54 26.52
N PRO A 147 -15.17 19.85 26.44
CA PRO A 147 -16.07 20.40 25.43
C PRO A 147 -15.47 20.25 24.02
N SER A 148 -16.30 19.93 23.02
CA SER A 148 -15.90 19.77 21.61
C SER A 148 -16.71 20.71 20.71
N PRO A 149 -16.45 22.04 20.75
CA PRO A 149 -17.21 22.99 19.95
C PRO A 149 -17.06 22.72 18.45
N ALA A 150 -18.10 23.06 17.70
CA ALA A 150 -18.05 23.03 16.24
C ALA A 150 -16.82 23.80 15.73
N ARG A 151 -16.09 23.20 14.80
CA ARG A 151 -15.01 23.84 14.06
C ARG A 151 -15.54 24.28 12.71
N GLU A 152 -15.21 25.50 12.33
CA GLU A 152 -15.43 26.01 10.98
C GLU A 152 -14.08 26.22 10.31
N SER A 153 -14.04 26.00 9.01
CA SER A 153 -12.86 26.28 8.19
C SER A 153 -13.24 27.27 7.10
N GLY A 154 -12.36 28.26 6.90
CA GLY A 154 -12.47 29.23 5.81
C GLY A 154 -11.84 28.76 4.49
N GLU A 155 -11.41 27.50 4.37
CA GLU A 155 -10.82 27.02 3.11
C GLU A 155 -11.90 26.88 2.01
N PRO A 156 -11.66 27.44 0.81
CA PRO A 156 -12.61 27.36 -0.29
C PRO A 156 -12.84 25.91 -0.73
N CYS A 157 -14.10 25.58 -0.90
CA CYS A 157 -14.62 24.32 -1.41
C CYS A 157 -14.38 24.15 -2.92
N THR A 158 -14.62 22.95 -3.46
CA THR A 158 -14.59 22.70 -4.92
C THR A 158 -15.98 22.50 -5.52
N SER A 159 -16.13 22.86 -6.80
CA SER A 159 -17.33 22.61 -7.61
C SER A 159 -17.21 21.34 -8.49
N LEU A 160 -16.16 20.53 -8.27
CA LEU A 160 -15.87 19.32 -9.04
C LEU A 160 -16.95 18.24 -8.84
N VAL A 161 -17.42 17.67 -9.95
CA VAL A 161 -18.19 16.42 -9.98
C VAL A 161 -17.32 15.33 -10.63
N PRO A 162 -17.10 14.16 -9.99
CA PRO A 162 -16.29 13.09 -10.55
C PRO A 162 -16.88 12.56 -11.86
N ALA A 163 -16.04 12.29 -12.86
CA ALA A 163 -16.47 11.75 -14.15
C ALA A 163 -17.15 10.36 -14.06
N SER A 164 -16.97 9.65 -12.94
CA SER A 164 -17.65 8.38 -12.66
C SER A 164 -19.12 8.55 -12.25
N PHE A 165 -19.55 9.77 -11.93
CA PHE A 165 -20.96 10.05 -11.65
C PHE A 165 -21.68 10.31 -12.97
N ASP A 166 -22.74 9.55 -13.24
CA ASP A 166 -23.64 9.79 -14.38
C ASP A 166 -24.83 10.65 -13.93
N PRO A 167 -24.78 11.97 -14.15
CA PRO A 167 -25.85 12.86 -13.74
C PRO A 167 -27.14 12.62 -14.54
N VAL A 168 -27.05 12.10 -15.77
CA VAL A 168 -28.22 11.88 -16.64
C VAL A 168 -29.00 10.68 -16.15
N ALA A 169 -28.33 9.57 -15.88
CA ALA A 169 -28.97 8.39 -15.29
C ALA A 169 -29.60 8.75 -13.93
N PHE A 170 -28.84 9.44 -13.07
CA PHE A 170 -29.31 9.79 -11.74
C PHE A 170 -30.49 10.77 -11.74
N ALA A 171 -30.55 11.69 -12.71
CA ALA A 171 -31.66 12.63 -12.85
C ALA A 171 -33.03 11.95 -13.08
N THR A 172 -33.04 10.69 -13.50
CA THR A 172 -34.26 9.90 -13.73
C THR A 172 -34.63 8.97 -12.58
N ASP A 173 -33.81 8.90 -11.52
CA ASP A 173 -34.08 8.06 -10.35
C ASP A 173 -35.37 8.52 -9.65
N PRO A 174 -36.37 7.63 -9.44
CA PRO A 174 -37.65 8.02 -8.85
C PRO A 174 -37.53 8.64 -7.45
N VAL A 175 -36.56 8.19 -6.64
CA VAL A 175 -36.33 8.72 -5.29
C VAL A 175 -35.74 10.12 -5.36
N TYR A 176 -34.79 10.35 -6.28
CA TYR A 176 -34.24 11.67 -6.54
C TYR A 176 -35.32 12.65 -7.02
N VAL A 177 -36.10 12.26 -8.04
CA VAL A 177 -37.16 13.10 -8.62
C VAL A 177 -38.20 13.48 -7.57
N ALA A 178 -38.61 12.54 -6.71
CA ALA A 178 -39.60 12.80 -5.67
C ALA A 178 -39.09 13.71 -4.54
N ASN A 179 -37.77 13.69 -4.25
CA ASN A 179 -37.21 14.35 -3.06
C ASN A 179 -36.27 15.53 -3.37
N ARG A 180 -35.96 15.82 -4.64
CA ARG A 180 -35.07 16.92 -5.05
C ARG A 180 -35.49 18.26 -4.45
N ALA A 181 -36.76 18.64 -4.58
CA ALA A 181 -37.23 19.95 -4.11
C ALA A 181 -37.03 20.13 -2.59
N ARG A 182 -37.19 19.03 -1.84
CA ARG A 182 -36.93 19.00 -0.40
C ARG A 182 -35.44 19.11 -0.09
N PHE A 183 -34.61 18.35 -0.82
CA PHE A 183 -33.16 18.39 -0.64
C PHE A 183 -32.62 19.81 -0.89
N ASP A 184 -33.03 20.45 -1.98
CA ASP A 184 -32.60 21.80 -2.37
C ASP A 184 -33.02 22.85 -1.31
N ALA A 185 -34.21 22.70 -0.71
CA ALA A 185 -34.73 23.65 0.29
C ALA A 185 -34.16 23.44 1.71
N ASP A 186 -34.07 22.18 2.16
CA ASP A 186 -33.87 21.87 3.58
C ASP A 186 -32.46 21.32 3.87
N VAL A 187 -31.85 20.59 2.93
CA VAL A 187 -30.61 19.83 3.16
C VAL A 187 -29.39 20.55 2.61
N ALA A 188 -29.48 21.03 1.38
CA ALA A 188 -28.42 21.77 0.69
C ALA A 188 -27.83 22.92 1.56
N PRO A 189 -28.64 23.78 2.21
CA PRO A 189 -28.11 24.83 3.08
C PRO A 189 -27.35 24.32 4.30
N VAL A 190 -27.73 23.15 4.85
CA VAL A 190 -27.01 22.53 5.98
C VAL A 190 -25.63 22.06 5.52
N LEU A 191 -25.57 21.41 4.35
CA LEU A 191 -24.34 20.87 3.77
C LEU A 191 -23.35 21.97 3.36
N GLU A 192 -23.82 23.17 3.02
CA GLU A 192 -22.98 24.35 2.74
C GLU A 192 -22.12 24.75 3.96
N THR A 193 -22.53 24.43 5.18
CA THR A 193 -21.72 24.66 6.39
C THR A 193 -20.64 23.59 6.62
N CYS A 194 -20.66 22.51 5.83
CA CYS A 194 -19.80 21.33 5.98
C CYS A 194 -18.77 21.17 4.85
N ASN A 195 -18.99 21.85 3.71
CA ASN A 195 -18.29 21.61 2.45
C ASN A 195 -16.98 22.39 2.27
N SER A 196 -16.29 22.82 3.33
CA SER A 196 -14.99 23.50 3.21
C SER A 196 -13.91 22.59 2.61
N GLY A 197 -12.87 23.19 2.01
CA GLY A 197 -11.80 22.48 1.29
C GLY A 197 -10.95 21.50 2.10
N ASN A 198 -10.96 21.62 3.44
CA ASN A 198 -10.33 20.70 4.39
C ASN A 198 -11.33 19.83 5.18
N CYS A 199 -12.63 19.96 4.90
CA CYS A 199 -13.69 19.10 5.42
C CYS A 199 -14.34 18.33 4.25
N HIS A 200 -15.64 18.47 4.02
CA HIS A 200 -16.35 17.68 3.01
C HIS A 200 -16.31 18.27 1.59
N GLY A 201 -15.69 19.44 1.39
CA GLY A 201 -15.43 20.02 0.07
C GLY A 201 -14.20 19.49 -0.63
N ALA A 202 -13.52 18.52 -0.01
CA ALA A 202 -12.31 17.91 -0.52
C ALA A 202 -12.68 16.61 -1.27
N PRO A 203 -12.31 16.42 -2.55
CA PRO A 203 -12.63 15.20 -3.29
C PRO A 203 -12.12 13.90 -2.66
N GLN A 204 -11.11 13.99 -1.79
CA GLN A 204 -10.56 12.88 -1.02
C GLN A 204 -11.41 12.51 0.21
N SER A 205 -12.32 13.40 0.61
CA SER A 205 -13.14 13.17 1.79
C SER A 205 -14.11 12.04 1.55
N ASP A 206 -14.25 11.24 2.61
CA ASP A 206 -15.07 10.06 2.61
C ASP A 206 -16.52 10.36 2.25
N PHE A 207 -17.03 11.46 2.77
CA PHE A 207 -18.25 12.14 2.34
C PHE A 207 -17.80 13.41 1.61
N PHE A 208 -17.75 13.35 0.27
CA PHE A 208 -17.37 14.47 -0.58
C PHE A 208 -18.63 15.09 -1.18
N ILE A 209 -18.78 16.40 -1.02
CA ILE A 209 -19.86 17.20 -1.59
C ILE A 209 -19.25 18.43 -2.27
N SER A 210 -19.78 18.77 -3.44
CA SER A 210 -19.42 19.99 -4.14
C SER A 210 -20.10 21.20 -3.48
N CYS A 211 -19.55 22.40 -3.68
CA CYS A 211 -20.21 23.64 -3.26
C CYS A 211 -20.88 24.40 -4.41
N GLY A 212 -20.95 23.79 -5.59
CA GLY A 212 -21.64 24.39 -6.72
C GLY A 212 -23.15 24.14 -6.68
N ASP A 213 -23.89 24.94 -7.43
CA ASP A 213 -25.35 25.02 -7.43
C ASP A 213 -25.99 24.56 -8.75
N THR A 214 -25.21 24.03 -9.70
CA THR A 214 -25.77 23.50 -10.96
C THR A 214 -26.61 22.25 -10.70
N PRO A 215 -27.56 21.90 -11.59
CA PRO A 215 -28.35 20.68 -11.46
C PRO A 215 -27.51 19.41 -11.29
N GLU A 216 -26.39 19.32 -12.01
CA GLU A 216 -25.47 18.19 -11.93
C GLU A 216 -24.78 18.10 -10.57
N GLN A 217 -24.36 19.23 -10.01
CA GLN A 217 -23.74 19.34 -8.69
C GLN A 217 -24.73 19.05 -7.56
N ARG A 218 -25.97 19.56 -7.66
CA ARG A 218 -27.05 19.24 -6.71
C ARG A 218 -27.43 17.76 -6.76
N ALA A 219 -27.50 17.16 -7.96
CA ALA A 219 -27.73 15.73 -8.14
C ALA A 219 -26.60 14.89 -7.52
N PHE A 220 -25.34 15.29 -7.73
CA PHE A 220 -24.18 14.66 -7.11
C PHE A 220 -24.26 14.74 -5.57
N ASN A 221 -24.48 15.93 -5.01
CA ASN A 221 -24.57 16.12 -3.56
C ASN A 221 -25.73 15.32 -2.95
N PHE A 222 -26.87 15.23 -3.64
CA PHE A 222 -27.98 14.36 -3.23
C PHE A 222 -27.53 12.90 -3.18
N ALA A 223 -26.93 12.39 -4.26
CA ALA A 223 -26.48 10.99 -4.33
C ALA A 223 -25.49 10.67 -3.22
N GLN A 224 -24.55 11.59 -2.95
CA GLN A 224 -23.57 11.46 -1.88
C GLN A 224 -24.25 11.48 -0.50
N THR A 225 -25.25 12.32 -0.27
CA THR A 225 -25.95 12.38 1.03
C THR A 225 -26.81 11.15 1.26
N TRP A 226 -27.57 10.73 0.24
CA TRP A 226 -28.45 9.56 0.30
C TRP A 226 -27.66 8.26 0.55
N ALA A 227 -26.44 8.16 0.02
CA ALA A 227 -25.56 7.02 0.19
C ALA A 227 -25.20 6.71 1.67
N PHE A 228 -25.41 7.66 2.59
CA PHE A 228 -25.11 7.55 4.03
C PHE A 228 -26.37 7.42 4.90
N VAL A 229 -27.54 7.19 4.29
CA VAL A 229 -28.79 6.95 5.00
C VAL A 229 -28.90 5.48 5.38
N ASP A 230 -29.17 5.23 6.65
CA ASP A 230 -29.33 3.91 7.25
C ASP A 230 -30.75 3.69 7.80
N ASN A 231 -31.06 2.46 8.20
CA ASN A 231 -32.27 2.11 8.94
C ASN A 231 -31.86 1.41 10.26
N PRO A 232 -32.28 1.92 11.44
CA PRO A 232 -33.14 3.09 11.66
C PRO A 232 -32.45 4.41 11.30
N VAL A 233 -33.24 5.40 10.86
CA VAL A 233 -32.73 6.67 10.32
C VAL A 233 -31.79 7.40 11.26
N ASP A 234 -32.06 7.39 12.56
CA ASP A 234 -31.21 8.05 13.58
C ASP A 234 -29.77 7.51 13.64
N GLU A 235 -29.49 6.36 13.02
CA GLU A 235 -28.16 5.74 12.95
C GLU A 235 -27.38 6.13 11.68
N SER A 236 -28.04 6.83 10.75
CA SER A 236 -27.40 7.35 9.53
C SER A 236 -26.16 8.16 9.89
N GLN A 237 -25.04 7.85 9.24
CA GLN A 237 -23.75 8.50 9.50
C GLN A 237 -23.81 10.03 9.42
N ILE A 238 -24.58 10.57 8.47
CA ILE A 238 -24.80 12.01 8.28
C ILE A 238 -25.54 12.70 9.44
N LEU A 239 -26.20 11.94 10.32
CA LEU A 239 -26.90 12.45 11.50
C LEU A 239 -26.09 12.20 12.77
N ARG A 240 -25.62 10.96 12.95
CA ARG A 240 -25.07 10.52 14.23
C ARG A 240 -23.61 10.89 14.44
N ILE A 241 -22.76 10.87 13.40
CA ILE A 241 -21.36 11.27 13.53
C ILE A 241 -21.21 12.74 13.97
N PRO A 242 -21.88 13.72 13.34
CA PRO A 242 -21.77 15.14 13.74
C PRO A 242 -22.60 15.52 14.98
N LEU A 243 -23.34 14.59 15.58
CA LEU A 243 -24.13 14.82 16.79
C LEU A 243 -23.21 14.89 18.01
N ALA A 244 -23.59 15.70 19.01
CA ALA A 244 -22.83 15.80 20.24
C ALA A 244 -22.75 14.44 20.96
N ALA A 245 -21.58 14.12 21.51
CA ALA A 245 -21.36 12.87 22.22
C ALA A 245 -22.36 12.67 23.39
N GLY A 246 -22.78 13.76 24.04
CA GLY A 246 -23.81 13.73 25.10
C GLY A 246 -25.21 13.34 24.61
N ALA A 247 -25.49 13.50 23.32
CA ALA A 247 -26.74 13.08 22.66
C ALA A 247 -26.60 11.75 21.90
N GLY A 248 -25.46 11.06 22.07
CA GLY A 248 -25.17 9.75 21.48
C GLY A 248 -24.40 9.80 20.16
N GLY A 249 -23.82 10.95 19.79
CA GLY A 249 -22.98 11.05 18.60
C GLY A 249 -21.54 10.55 18.80
N GLY A 250 -20.78 10.55 17.70
CA GLY A 250 -19.43 9.97 17.63
C GLY A 250 -18.31 11.00 17.45
N PRO A 251 -17.04 10.56 17.45
CA PRO A 251 -15.92 11.44 17.14
C PRO A 251 -16.03 12.01 15.72
N HIS A 252 -16.01 13.33 15.60
CA HIS A 252 -16.04 14.05 14.32
C HIS A 252 -15.00 15.18 14.32
N THR A 253 -14.16 15.23 13.29
CA THR A 253 -13.09 16.23 13.18
C THR A 253 -13.61 17.67 13.13
N GLY A 254 -14.79 17.88 12.55
CA GLY A 254 -15.46 19.18 12.54
C GLY A 254 -16.11 19.58 13.87
N GLY A 255 -15.92 18.79 14.94
CA GLY A 255 -16.59 18.98 16.24
C GLY A 255 -18.08 18.65 16.20
N ASP A 256 -18.77 18.91 17.31
CA ASP A 256 -20.20 18.68 17.47
C ASP A 256 -20.98 19.73 16.64
N ARG A 257 -21.60 19.33 15.52
CA ARG A 257 -22.44 20.21 14.69
C ARG A 257 -23.88 20.25 15.17
N PHE A 258 -24.38 19.14 15.73
CA PHE A 258 -25.73 19.06 16.29
C PHE A 258 -25.61 18.90 17.81
N PRO A 259 -26.06 19.87 18.62
CA PRO A 259 -25.96 19.78 20.08
C PRO A 259 -26.90 18.72 20.67
N ASP A 260 -28.02 18.42 20.00
CA ASP A 260 -29.03 17.45 20.40
C ASP A 260 -29.81 16.92 19.17
N ARG A 261 -30.70 15.96 19.40
CA ARG A 261 -31.60 15.39 18.38
C ARG A 261 -32.88 16.23 18.16
N GLY A 262 -32.88 17.51 18.55
CA GLY A 262 -34.06 18.38 18.64
C GLY A 262 -34.91 18.47 17.37
N GLY A 263 -36.19 18.87 17.54
CA GLY A 263 -37.31 18.67 16.61
C GLY A 263 -37.19 19.18 15.16
N ASN A 264 -38.29 19.03 14.42
CA ASN A 264 -38.37 19.05 12.94
C ASN A 264 -37.79 20.29 12.21
N ASP A 265 -37.59 21.43 12.87
CA ASP A 265 -37.10 22.69 12.24
C ASP A 265 -35.60 23.00 12.49
N THR A 266 -34.86 22.11 13.14
CA THR A 266 -33.39 22.23 13.29
C THR A 266 -32.65 21.61 12.10
N ASP A 267 -31.36 21.89 11.92
CA ASP A 267 -30.55 21.26 10.87
C ASP A 267 -30.49 19.72 11.00
N TYR A 268 -30.47 19.21 12.23
CA TYR A 268 -30.63 17.78 12.51
C TYR A 268 -32.01 17.29 12.04
N GLY A 269 -33.08 17.99 12.42
CA GLY A 269 -34.47 17.66 12.04
C GLY A 269 -34.68 17.63 10.52
N LYS A 270 -34.11 18.60 9.79
CA LYS A 270 -34.17 18.67 8.32
C LYS A 270 -33.48 17.49 7.65
N LEU A 271 -32.25 17.17 8.05
CA LEU A 271 -31.52 16.01 7.55
C LEU A 271 -32.23 14.68 7.88
N ARG A 272 -32.76 14.57 9.10
CA ARG A 272 -33.50 13.38 9.55
C ARG A 272 -34.75 13.16 8.72
N ALA A 273 -35.51 14.23 8.49
CA ALA A 273 -36.75 14.14 7.74
C ALA A 273 -36.51 13.91 6.23
N PHE A 274 -35.38 14.38 5.69
CA PHE A 274 -34.89 13.96 4.37
C PHE A 274 -34.57 12.46 4.34
N ALA A 275 -33.77 11.97 5.29
CA ALA A 275 -33.38 10.57 5.38
C ALA A 275 -34.60 9.62 5.51
N GLU A 276 -35.62 10.01 6.30
CA GLU A 276 -36.91 9.29 6.37
C GLU A 276 -37.63 9.23 5.02
N ALA A 277 -37.55 10.27 4.19
CA ALA A 277 -38.26 10.34 2.91
C ALA A 277 -37.57 9.57 1.79
N VAL A 278 -36.24 9.48 1.80
CA VAL A 278 -35.48 8.73 0.78
C VAL A 278 -35.27 7.27 1.15
N GLY A 279 -35.26 6.92 2.44
CA GLY A 279 -34.94 5.58 2.93
C GLY A 279 -33.49 5.14 2.64
N PRO A 280 -33.04 3.99 3.19
CA PRO A 280 -31.72 3.47 2.90
C PRO A 280 -31.63 2.95 1.45
N ARG A 281 -30.46 3.05 0.84
CA ARG A 281 -30.17 2.36 -0.42
C ARG A 281 -29.85 0.89 -0.15
N THR A 282 -30.32 -0.01 -1.02
CA THR A 282 -29.97 -1.42 -0.96
C THR A 282 -28.59 -1.68 -1.59
N PHE A 283 -27.86 -2.65 -1.04
CA PHE A 283 -26.57 -3.12 -1.57
C PHE A 283 -26.70 -4.57 -2.00
N GLY A 284 -26.27 -4.84 -3.23
CA GLY A 284 -26.16 -6.20 -3.75
C GLY A 284 -27.43 -6.80 -4.34
N ASP A 285 -28.52 -6.06 -4.52
CA ASP A 285 -29.80 -6.61 -4.99
C ASP A 285 -29.64 -7.46 -6.27
N GLY A 286 -29.80 -8.78 -6.12
CA GLY A 286 -29.70 -9.75 -7.20
C GLY A 286 -28.28 -10.19 -7.57
N ASP A 287 -27.27 -9.76 -6.83
CA ASP A 287 -25.88 -10.19 -6.94
C ASP A 287 -25.52 -11.10 -5.74
N PRO A 288 -25.46 -12.43 -5.92
CA PRO A 288 -25.20 -13.38 -4.84
C PRO A 288 -23.88 -13.14 -4.11
N ALA A 289 -22.85 -12.64 -4.79
CA ALA A 289 -21.55 -12.39 -4.17
C ALA A 289 -21.59 -11.18 -3.25
N LYS A 290 -22.27 -10.11 -3.67
CA LYS A 290 -22.49 -8.91 -2.84
C LYS A 290 -23.41 -9.21 -1.66
N GLU A 291 -24.51 -9.92 -1.88
CA GLU A 291 -25.41 -10.35 -0.80
C GLU A 291 -24.67 -11.19 0.25
N PHE A 292 -23.91 -12.20 -0.20
CA PHE A 292 -23.09 -13.01 0.70
C PHE A 292 -22.05 -12.19 1.47
N PHE A 293 -21.40 -11.22 0.81
CA PHE A 293 -20.46 -10.34 1.47
C PHE A 293 -21.11 -9.51 2.58
N ARG A 294 -22.26 -8.90 2.28
CA ARG A 294 -23.05 -8.09 3.21
C ARG A 294 -23.45 -8.88 4.45
N ASP A 295 -23.92 -10.11 4.24
CA ASP A 295 -24.59 -10.91 5.27
C ASP A 295 -23.62 -11.76 6.09
N HIS A 296 -22.45 -12.10 5.54
CA HIS A 296 -21.54 -13.07 6.16
C HIS A 296 -20.09 -12.61 6.25
N VAL A 297 -19.52 -11.99 5.20
CA VAL A 297 -18.09 -11.63 5.20
C VAL A 297 -17.83 -10.39 6.04
N GLN A 298 -18.47 -9.27 5.72
CA GLN A 298 -18.25 -8.01 6.43
C GLN A 298 -18.56 -8.08 7.94
N PRO A 299 -19.71 -8.64 8.40
CA PRO A 299 -19.97 -8.74 9.83
C PRO A 299 -18.93 -9.61 10.55
N MET A 300 -18.44 -10.68 9.90
CA MET A 300 -17.37 -11.52 10.45
C MET A 300 -16.06 -10.75 10.62
N LEU A 301 -15.66 -9.96 9.61
CA LEU A 301 -14.45 -9.13 9.68
C LEU A 301 -14.53 -8.09 10.81
N PHE A 302 -15.68 -7.43 10.97
CA PHE A 302 -15.90 -6.50 12.08
C PHE A 302 -15.92 -7.22 13.43
N ALA A 303 -16.56 -8.38 13.55
CA ALA A 303 -16.56 -9.14 14.80
C ALA A 303 -15.14 -9.48 15.27
N ARG A 304 -14.20 -9.63 14.33
CA ARG A 304 -12.78 -9.95 14.60
C ARG A 304 -11.87 -8.74 14.72
N GLY A 305 -12.41 -7.52 14.68
CA GLY A 305 -11.63 -6.31 14.95
C GLY A 305 -11.00 -5.65 13.73
N CYS A 306 -11.34 -6.06 12.50
CA CYS A 306 -10.72 -5.47 11.32
C CYS A 306 -11.03 -3.97 11.18
N GLY A 307 -12.18 -3.50 11.69
CA GLY A 307 -12.61 -2.09 11.59
C GLY A 307 -12.11 -1.12 12.68
N PHE A 308 -11.17 -1.48 13.57
CA PHE A 308 -10.69 -0.56 14.61
C PHE A 308 -9.89 0.62 14.05
N SER A 309 -9.88 1.74 14.80
CA SER A 309 -9.04 2.91 14.49
C SER A 309 -7.58 2.49 14.23
N ALA A 310 -7.00 1.74 15.17
CA ALA A 310 -5.67 1.11 15.15
C ALA A 310 -5.38 0.17 13.96
N CYS A 311 -6.42 -0.34 13.29
CA CYS A 311 -6.32 -1.45 12.33
C CYS A 311 -6.62 -0.96 10.91
N HIS A 312 -7.77 -1.26 10.32
CA HIS A 312 -8.07 -0.92 8.93
C HIS A 312 -8.99 0.30 8.79
N SER A 313 -9.04 1.20 9.77
CA SER A 313 -9.83 2.42 9.62
C SER A 313 -9.23 3.42 8.60
N PRO A 314 -10.02 4.41 8.13
CA PRO A 314 -9.51 5.53 7.36
C PRO A 314 -8.37 6.30 8.05
N ALA A 315 -8.33 6.31 9.39
CA ALA A 315 -7.29 6.98 10.17
C ALA A 315 -5.99 6.17 10.27
N ALA A 316 -5.99 4.87 9.91
CA ALA A 316 -4.79 4.05 10.03
C ALA A 316 -3.67 4.46 9.06
N GLY A 317 -2.44 4.01 9.31
CA GLY A 317 -1.30 4.25 8.41
C GLY A 317 -1.06 3.18 7.34
N ASN A 318 -1.94 2.17 7.22
CA ASN A 318 -1.76 1.04 6.29
C ASN A 318 -2.69 1.09 5.06
N ASP A 319 -2.33 0.36 4.00
CA ASP A 319 -3.04 0.39 2.71
C ASP A 319 -4.50 -0.10 2.77
N PHE A 320 -4.83 -1.05 3.65
CA PHE A 320 -6.17 -1.63 3.69
C PHE A 320 -7.11 -0.76 4.51
N LYS A 321 -8.02 -0.05 3.83
CA LYS A 321 -8.97 0.89 4.42
C LYS A 321 -10.39 0.34 4.38
N MET A 322 -10.80 -0.31 5.47
CA MET A 322 -12.19 -0.60 5.75
C MET A 322 -12.88 0.62 6.35
N ARG A 323 -13.99 1.01 5.73
CA ARG A 323 -14.87 2.02 6.25
C ARG A 323 -15.71 1.44 7.38
N PRO A 324 -15.79 2.12 8.54
CA PRO A 324 -16.65 1.69 9.62
C PRO A 324 -18.11 2.07 9.34
N GLY A 325 -19.03 1.41 10.06
CA GLY A 325 -20.41 1.87 10.26
C GLY A 325 -20.54 2.80 11.47
N THR A 326 -21.77 3.13 11.83
CA THR A 326 -22.10 3.81 13.10
C THR A 326 -22.72 2.82 14.06
N HIS A 327 -22.03 2.42 15.12
CA HIS A 327 -22.58 1.50 16.13
C HIS A 327 -23.11 0.18 15.54
N GLY A 328 -22.56 -0.27 14.40
CA GLY A 328 -23.01 -1.49 13.73
C GLY A 328 -23.96 -1.28 12.55
N PHE A 329 -24.43 -0.05 12.32
CA PHE A 329 -25.22 0.28 11.12
C PHE A 329 -24.30 0.67 9.98
N VAL A 330 -24.45 -0.03 8.85
CA VAL A 330 -23.51 0.02 7.73
C VAL A 330 -24.26 0.40 6.46
N SER A 331 -24.00 1.60 5.98
CA SER A 331 -24.61 2.14 4.77
C SER A 331 -24.17 1.40 3.51
N SER A 332 -24.97 1.47 2.45
CA SER A 332 -24.69 0.78 1.19
C SER A 332 -23.37 1.21 0.55
N ILE A 333 -22.97 2.47 0.70
CA ILE A 333 -21.67 2.96 0.20
C ILE A 333 -20.50 2.40 1.00
N THR A 334 -20.70 2.15 2.30
CA THR A 334 -19.70 1.51 3.15
C THR A 334 -19.49 0.07 2.71
N LEU A 335 -20.58 -0.66 2.45
CA LEU A 335 -20.55 -2.00 1.87
C LEU A 335 -19.86 -2.02 0.51
N GLU A 336 -20.26 -1.15 -0.42
CA GLU A 336 -19.69 -1.10 -1.78
C GLU A 336 -18.18 -0.83 -1.75
N LYS A 337 -17.74 0.20 -1.00
CA LYS A 337 -16.31 0.53 -0.92
C LYS A 337 -15.49 -0.58 -0.26
N ASN A 338 -15.99 -1.21 0.79
CA ASN A 338 -15.29 -2.33 1.44
C ASN A 338 -15.23 -3.57 0.54
N TYR A 339 -16.32 -3.86 -0.18
CA TYR A 339 -16.38 -4.92 -1.18
C TYR A 339 -15.36 -4.71 -2.29
N GLU A 340 -15.38 -3.54 -2.95
CA GLU A 340 -14.49 -3.21 -4.06
C GLU A 340 -13.02 -3.23 -3.64
N THR A 341 -12.71 -2.75 -2.44
CA THR A 341 -11.34 -2.75 -1.89
C THR A 341 -10.82 -4.17 -1.72
N LEU A 342 -11.60 -5.06 -1.10
CA LEU A 342 -11.22 -6.46 -0.96
C LEU A 342 -11.11 -7.15 -2.31
N LEU A 343 -12.09 -6.95 -3.19
CA LEU A 343 -12.16 -7.54 -4.52
C LEU A 343 -10.97 -7.17 -5.40
N SER A 344 -10.62 -5.89 -5.43
CA SER A 344 -9.66 -5.35 -6.39
C SER A 344 -8.21 -5.38 -5.89
N GLU A 345 -7.98 -5.36 -4.57
CA GLU A 345 -6.64 -5.08 -4.03
C GLU A 345 -6.14 -6.12 -3.01
N PHE A 346 -7.03 -6.75 -2.23
CA PHE A 346 -6.61 -7.58 -1.08
C PHE A 346 -6.97 -9.06 -1.17
N MET A 347 -7.78 -9.47 -2.15
CA MET A 347 -8.12 -10.87 -2.40
C MET A 347 -7.58 -11.34 -3.75
N ALA A 348 -7.36 -12.64 -3.88
CA ALA A 348 -6.85 -13.29 -5.08
C ALA A 348 -7.93 -14.19 -5.70
N PHE A 349 -9.01 -13.61 -6.22
CA PHE A 349 -10.13 -14.37 -6.78
C PHE A 349 -9.75 -15.17 -8.03
N GLU A 350 -8.61 -14.92 -8.67
CA GLU A 350 -8.13 -15.73 -9.78
C GLU A 350 -7.62 -17.13 -9.38
N VAL A 351 -7.50 -17.41 -8.07
CA VAL A 351 -7.14 -18.74 -7.53
C VAL A 351 -8.25 -19.31 -6.63
N PRO A 352 -8.54 -20.63 -6.68
CA PRO A 352 -9.61 -21.25 -5.91
C PRO A 352 -9.18 -21.55 -4.46
N ASP A 353 -8.46 -20.64 -3.81
CA ASP A 353 -7.98 -20.80 -2.43
C ASP A 353 -7.93 -19.45 -1.73
N ALA A 354 -8.82 -19.23 -0.76
CA ALA A 354 -8.93 -17.97 -0.03
C ALA A 354 -7.63 -17.59 0.70
N ARG A 355 -6.79 -18.56 1.09
CA ARG A 355 -5.50 -18.31 1.77
C ARG A 355 -4.55 -17.46 0.93
N ARG A 356 -4.72 -17.45 -0.40
CA ARG A 356 -3.86 -16.70 -1.32
C ARG A 356 -4.16 -15.20 -1.29
N GLY A 357 -5.37 -14.79 -0.92
CA GLY A 357 -5.71 -13.39 -0.73
C GLY A 357 -4.97 -12.77 0.45
N ARG A 358 -4.40 -11.58 0.28
CA ARG A 358 -3.70 -10.84 1.35
C ARG A 358 -4.54 -10.65 2.61
N ALA A 359 -5.84 -10.34 2.46
CA ALA A 359 -6.73 -10.13 3.60
C ALA A 359 -6.86 -11.39 4.47
N VAL A 360 -6.66 -12.58 3.90
CA VAL A 360 -6.68 -13.86 4.61
C VAL A 360 -5.29 -14.25 5.08
N ALA A 361 -4.28 -14.16 4.21
CA ALA A 361 -2.90 -14.54 4.51
C ALA A 361 -2.34 -13.83 5.75
N LYS A 362 -2.75 -12.57 6.00
CA LYS A 362 -2.33 -11.81 7.19
C LYS A 362 -2.89 -12.30 8.53
N VAL A 363 -3.97 -13.07 8.50
CA VAL A 363 -4.78 -13.36 9.68
C VAL A 363 -5.01 -14.86 9.87
N ILE A 364 -4.27 -15.70 9.16
CA ILE A 364 -4.22 -17.14 9.39
C ILE A 364 -2.87 -17.52 9.99
N LEU A 365 -2.79 -18.73 10.55
CA LEU A 365 -1.55 -19.25 11.11
C LEU A 365 -0.49 -19.51 10.02
N PRO A 366 0.82 -19.42 10.35
CA PRO A 366 1.90 -19.64 9.39
C PRO A 366 1.88 -21.03 8.72
N ASP A 367 1.44 -22.07 9.42
CA ASP A 367 1.29 -23.44 8.89
C ASP A 367 0.21 -23.54 7.79
N GLY A 368 -0.78 -22.66 7.80
CA GLY A 368 -1.75 -22.46 6.72
C GLY A 368 -1.24 -21.59 5.56
N GLY A 369 0.03 -21.18 5.56
CA GLY A 369 0.59 -20.23 4.60
C GLY A 369 0.42 -18.76 5.01
N GLY A 370 0.16 -18.50 6.28
CA GLY A 370 0.04 -17.15 6.82
C GLY A 370 1.34 -16.34 6.71
N ILE A 371 1.20 -15.02 6.65
CA ILE A 371 2.31 -14.05 6.63
C ILE A 371 2.31 -13.22 7.92
N PRO A 372 3.48 -12.78 8.41
CA PRO A 372 3.55 -11.97 9.62
C PRO A 372 2.71 -10.69 9.53
N HIS A 373 1.96 -10.40 10.58
CA HIS A 373 1.01 -9.29 10.64
C HIS A 373 0.90 -8.78 12.09
N ARG A 374 0.84 -7.46 12.27
CA ARG A 374 0.75 -6.81 13.59
C ARG A 374 -0.53 -7.19 14.35
N GLY A 375 -1.63 -7.47 13.65
CA GLY A 375 -2.89 -7.89 14.27
C GLY A 375 -2.94 -9.37 14.70
N GLY A 376 -1.96 -10.18 14.28
CA GLY A 376 -1.93 -11.62 14.54
C GLY A 376 -2.95 -12.44 13.72
N PRO A 377 -3.03 -13.76 13.98
CA PRO A 377 -3.84 -14.71 13.21
C PRO A 377 -5.31 -14.72 13.67
N LEU A 378 -6.07 -13.69 13.30
CA LEU A 378 -7.46 -13.49 13.74
C LEU A 378 -8.46 -14.56 13.26
N LEU A 379 -8.18 -15.29 12.19
CA LEU A 379 -9.04 -16.36 11.64
C LEU A 379 -8.62 -17.76 12.11
N GLY A 380 -7.45 -17.90 12.73
CA GLY A 380 -6.94 -19.18 13.23
C GLY A 380 -6.43 -20.11 12.12
N ALA A 381 -6.72 -21.41 12.26
CA ALA A 381 -6.33 -22.43 11.29
C ALA A 381 -7.10 -22.26 9.97
N ALA A 382 -6.41 -22.47 8.86
CA ALA A 382 -6.96 -22.32 7.53
C ALA A 382 -6.70 -23.58 6.70
N ASP A 383 -7.69 -24.48 6.72
CA ASP A 383 -7.70 -25.69 5.90
C ASP A 383 -8.96 -25.71 5.03
N PRO A 384 -8.83 -25.47 3.71
CA PRO A 384 -9.93 -25.62 2.76
C PRO A 384 -10.61 -26.99 2.81
N ALA A 385 -9.87 -28.07 3.13
CA ALA A 385 -10.44 -29.42 3.21
C ALA A 385 -11.36 -29.61 4.44
N ALA A 386 -11.27 -28.71 5.43
CA ALA A 386 -12.15 -28.71 6.59
C ALA A 386 -13.48 -27.96 6.33
N CYS A 387 -13.62 -27.28 5.19
CA CYS A 387 -14.86 -26.58 4.85
C CYS A 387 -15.95 -27.55 4.37
N PRO A 388 -17.19 -27.40 4.85
CA PRO A 388 -18.28 -28.30 4.48
C PRO A 388 -18.63 -28.12 2.99
N ALA A 389 -19.04 -29.22 2.35
CA ALA A 389 -19.45 -29.19 0.94
C ALA A 389 -20.72 -28.35 0.68
N VAL A 390 -21.53 -28.13 1.72
CA VAL A 390 -22.66 -27.20 1.72
C VAL A 390 -22.39 -26.18 2.80
N PHE A 391 -22.31 -24.91 2.42
CA PHE A 391 -22.11 -23.83 3.36
C PHE A 391 -23.30 -23.70 4.32
N ASP A 392 -23.00 -23.64 5.61
CA ASP A 392 -23.97 -23.35 6.67
C ASP A 392 -23.45 -22.18 7.51
N PRO A 393 -24.06 -20.98 7.42
CA PRO A 393 -23.60 -19.80 8.15
C PRO A 393 -23.63 -19.97 9.67
N ALA A 394 -24.41 -20.91 10.22
CA ALA A 394 -24.50 -21.13 11.66
C ALA A 394 -23.30 -21.90 12.23
N THR A 395 -22.63 -22.71 11.39
CA THR A 395 -21.53 -23.60 11.82
C THR A 395 -20.21 -23.34 11.09
N ALA A 396 -20.23 -22.55 10.01
CA ALA A 396 -19.05 -22.24 9.23
C ALA A 396 -17.98 -21.52 10.07
N THR A 397 -16.73 -21.95 9.89
CA THR A 397 -15.60 -21.21 10.43
C THR A 397 -15.41 -19.91 9.64
N PRO A 398 -14.75 -18.89 10.22
CA PRO A 398 -14.45 -17.63 9.53
C PRO A 398 -13.69 -17.83 8.21
N PHE A 399 -12.75 -18.79 8.21
CA PHE A 399 -12.01 -19.15 7.02
C PHE A 399 -12.95 -19.72 5.94
N CYS A 400 -13.87 -20.63 6.31
CA CYS A 400 -14.83 -21.20 5.37
C CYS A 400 -15.83 -20.19 4.84
N THR A 401 -16.20 -19.16 5.61
CA THR A 401 -16.97 -18.02 5.09
C THR A 401 -16.23 -17.29 3.97
N LEU A 402 -14.93 -17.06 4.11
CA LEU A 402 -14.13 -16.42 3.06
C LEU A 402 -13.90 -17.34 1.86
N GLN A 403 -13.72 -18.64 2.10
CA GLN A 403 -13.59 -19.63 1.04
C GLN A 403 -14.88 -19.71 0.21
N GLU A 404 -16.05 -19.76 0.85
CA GLU A 404 -17.35 -19.75 0.15
C GLU A 404 -17.53 -18.48 -0.68
N TRP A 405 -17.14 -17.32 -0.14
CA TRP A 405 -17.19 -16.08 -0.92
C TRP A 405 -16.29 -16.13 -2.16
N VAL A 406 -15.08 -16.68 -2.04
CA VAL A 406 -14.19 -16.94 -3.18
C VAL A 406 -14.85 -17.87 -4.20
N ASP A 407 -15.52 -18.92 -3.75
CA ASP A 407 -16.17 -19.89 -4.64
C ASP A 407 -17.37 -19.28 -5.39
N ILE A 408 -18.20 -18.47 -4.72
CA ILE A 408 -19.32 -17.74 -5.33
C ILE A 408 -18.82 -16.75 -6.40
N GLU A 409 -17.85 -15.90 -6.05
CA GLU A 409 -17.28 -14.93 -7.00
C GLU A 409 -16.63 -15.62 -8.21
N ARG A 410 -15.86 -16.68 -7.95
CA ARG A 410 -15.21 -17.44 -9.02
C ARG A 410 -16.23 -18.11 -9.93
N ALA A 411 -17.29 -18.71 -9.39
CA ALA A 411 -18.30 -19.37 -10.20
C ALA A 411 -18.91 -18.42 -11.24
N ALA A 412 -19.28 -17.20 -10.83
CA ALA A 412 -19.81 -16.18 -11.72
C ALA A 412 -18.79 -15.77 -12.80
N ARG A 413 -17.54 -15.50 -12.39
CA ARG A 413 -16.49 -15.03 -13.30
C ARG A 413 -15.99 -16.09 -14.28
N VAL A 414 -15.95 -17.35 -13.86
CA VAL A 414 -15.65 -18.48 -14.75
C VAL A 414 -16.79 -18.65 -15.75
N ALA A 415 -18.05 -18.57 -15.33
CA ALA A 415 -19.21 -18.64 -16.23
C ALA A 415 -19.21 -17.51 -17.27
N ASN A 416 -18.75 -16.31 -16.88
CA ASN A 416 -18.61 -15.15 -17.77
C ASN A 416 -17.34 -15.18 -18.64
N GLY A 417 -16.47 -16.19 -18.48
CA GLY A 417 -15.23 -16.33 -19.24
C GLY A 417 -14.11 -15.35 -18.84
N GLU A 418 -14.23 -14.70 -17.68
CA GLU A 418 -13.25 -13.77 -17.11
C GLU A 418 -12.09 -14.49 -16.42
N LEU A 419 -12.34 -15.65 -15.83
CA LEU A 419 -11.35 -16.44 -15.08
C LEU A 419 -11.22 -17.85 -15.63
N GLN A 420 -10.02 -18.43 -15.47
CA GLN A 420 -9.81 -19.86 -15.64
C GLN A 420 -10.27 -20.64 -14.40
N ALA A 421 -10.92 -21.79 -14.62
CA ALA A 421 -11.46 -22.62 -13.53
C ALA A 421 -10.38 -23.22 -12.61
N LEU A 422 -9.20 -23.55 -13.16
CA LEU A 422 -8.08 -24.21 -12.46
C LEU A 422 -8.46 -25.57 -11.82
N THR A 423 -9.31 -26.34 -12.49
CA THR A 423 -9.79 -27.65 -12.03
C THR A 423 -8.64 -28.67 -11.96
N ALA A 424 -8.60 -29.48 -10.89
CA ALA A 424 -7.66 -30.60 -10.80
C ALA A 424 -7.83 -31.57 -11.99
N GLY A 425 -6.71 -32.03 -12.55
CA GLY A 425 -6.63 -32.84 -13.76
C GLY A 425 -6.61 -32.05 -15.07
N SER A 426 -6.94 -30.74 -15.05
CA SER A 426 -6.79 -29.88 -16.24
C SER A 426 -5.33 -29.48 -16.49
N THR A 427 -5.04 -28.95 -17.67
CA THR A 427 -3.70 -28.47 -18.04
C THR A 427 -3.70 -26.97 -18.34
N VAL A 428 -2.62 -26.29 -17.95
CA VAL A 428 -2.32 -24.91 -18.33
C VAL A 428 -0.96 -24.82 -19.02
N PRO A 429 -0.74 -23.90 -19.97
CA PRO A 429 0.57 -23.74 -20.59
C PRO A 429 1.59 -23.15 -19.59
N LEU A 430 2.72 -23.82 -19.42
CA LEU A 430 3.92 -23.30 -18.78
C LEU A 430 4.89 -22.87 -19.88
N VAL A 431 5.08 -21.56 -20.02
CA VAL A 431 5.98 -20.95 -21.01
C VAL A 431 7.30 -20.63 -20.32
N TYR A 432 8.42 -20.87 -21.00
CA TYR A 432 9.75 -20.63 -20.45
C TYR A 432 10.79 -20.42 -21.57
N VAL A 433 11.98 -19.96 -21.20
CA VAL A 433 13.11 -19.84 -22.12
C VAL A 433 14.10 -20.96 -21.85
N GLN A 434 14.44 -21.71 -22.89
CA GLN A 434 15.52 -22.69 -22.86
C GLN A 434 16.75 -22.09 -23.55
N ARG A 435 17.92 -22.14 -22.92
CA ARG A 435 19.16 -21.56 -23.48
C ARG A 435 20.42 -22.27 -22.99
N SER A 436 21.59 -21.82 -23.43
CA SER A 436 22.88 -22.36 -22.96
C SER A 436 23.16 -21.99 -21.51
N ALA A 437 23.73 -22.92 -20.74
CA ALA A 437 24.16 -22.67 -19.35
C ALA A 437 25.25 -21.59 -19.25
N ASN A 438 26.01 -21.35 -20.32
CA ASN A 438 27.02 -20.29 -20.38
C ASN A 438 26.41 -18.88 -20.49
N HIS A 439 25.09 -18.75 -20.53
CA HIS A 439 24.42 -17.45 -20.54
C HIS A 439 24.48 -16.80 -19.15
N VAL A 440 25.51 -16.00 -18.92
CA VAL A 440 25.83 -15.42 -17.60
C VAL A 440 25.92 -13.89 -17.61
N ALA A 441 25.43 -13.21 -18.66
CA ALA A 441 25.27 -11.75 -18.60
C ALA A 441 24.23 -11.35 -17.53
N GLY A 442 24.52 -10.28 -16.80
CA GLY A 442 23.64 -9.71 -15.79
C GLY A 442 22.48 -8.89 -16.40
N PRO A 443 21.52 -8.44 -15.57
CA PRO A 443 20.34 -7.70 -16.05
C PRO A 443 20.66 -6.37 -16.77
N LEU A 444 21.76 -5.70 -16.42
CA LEU A 444 22.21 -4.47 -17.07
C LEU A 444 22.99 -4.72 -18.38
N GLU A 445 23.45 -5.94 -18.62
CA GLU A 445 24.23 -6.34 -19.81
C GLU A 445 23.29 -6.87 -20.92
N PHE A 446 22.07 -6.34 -21.00
CA PHE A 446 21.02 -6.79 -21.93
C PHE A 446 21.41 -6.65 -23.41
N ASP A 447 22.39 -5.82 -23.74
CA ASP A 447 22.91 -5.66 -25.11
C ASP A 447 23.90 -6.77 -25.51
N THR A 448 24.43 -7.53 -24.54
CA THR A 448 25.37 -8.64 -24.77
C THR A 448 24.69 -9.82 -25.46
N TYR A 449 25.08 -10.09 -26.71
CA TYR A 449 24.52 -11.19 -27.49
C TYR A 449 24.95 -12.55 -26.98
N GLN A 450 23.96 -13.35 -26.62
CA GLN A 450 24.10 -14.75 -26.23
C GLN A 450 23.03 -15.55 -26.97
N GLY A 451 23.36 -16.01 -28.18
CA GLY A 451 22.43 -16.80 -29.00
C GLY A 451 22.24 -18.23 -28.50
N GLY A 452 21.35 -18.96 -29.17
CA GLY A 452 21.02 -20.35 -28.83
C GLY A 452 19.90 -20.46 -27.80
N SER A 453 18.90 -19.59 -27.88
CA SER A 453 17.75 -19.52 -26.99
C SER A 453 16.45 -19.88 -27.72
N ASP A 454 15.55 -20.59 -27.04
CA ASP A 454 14.23 -20.94 -27.55
C ASP A 454 13.12 -20.56 -26.56
N LEU A 455 12.02 -20.04 -27.09
CA LEU A 455 10.78 -19.85 -26.33
C LEU A 455 9.98 -21.15 -26.38
N ARG A 456 9.83 -21.80 -25.24
CA ARG A 456 9.24 -23.13 -25.10
C ARG A 456 7.90 -23.06 -24.38
N VAL A 457 7.00 -23.98 -24.71
CA VAL A 457 5.74 -24.17 -23.98
C VAL A 457 5.56 -25.65 -23.64
N ALA A 458 5.08 -25.94 -22.43
CA ALA A 458 4.76 -27.29 -21.99
C ALA A 458 3.41 -27.31 -21.24
N PRO A 459 2.59 -28.36 -21.38
CA PRO A 459 1.35 -28.48 -20.61
C PRO A 459 1.66 -28.87 -19.16
N ALA A 460 1.31 -28.00 -18.21
CA ALA A 460 1.39 -28.28 -16.78
C ALA A 460 0.05 -28.81 -16.26
N THR A 461 0.05 -30.02 -15.71
CA THR A 461 -1.13 -30.66 -15.13
C THR A 461 -1.38 -30.13 -13.72
N LEU A 462 -2.59 -29.62 -13.49
CA LEU A 462 -3.02 -29.06 -12.22
C LEU A 462 -3.57 -30.16 -11.30
N GLY A 463 -3.30 -30.04 -10.02
CA GLY A 463 -3.93 -30.76 -8.92
C GLY A 463 -4.85 -29.82 -8.14
N ALA A 464 -5.13 -30.18 -6.89
CA ALA A 464 -5.91 -29.33 -5.99
C ALA A 464 -5.30 -27.92 -5.87
N PHE A 465 -6.16 -26.90 -5.83
CA PHE A 465 -5.78 -25.49 -5.68
C PHE A 465 -4.80 -24.97 -6.75
N GLY A 466 -4.76 -25.59 -7.94
CA GLY A 466 -3.85 -25.21 -9.02
C GLY A 466 -2.40 -25.67 -8.81
N ARG A 467 -2.16 -26.62 -7.90
CA ARG A 467 -0.84 -27.23 -7.70
C ARG A 467 -0.34 -27.90 -8.98
N ILE A 468 0.85 -27.58 -9.45
CA ILE A 468 1.45 -28.33 -10.57
C ILE A 468 1.86 -29.72 -10.05
N THR A 469 1.33 -30.77 -10.69
CA THR A 469 1.58 -32.19 -10.35
C THR A 469 2.42 -32.92 -11.39
N GLY A 470 2.50 -32.37 -12.60
CA GLY A 470 3.35 -32.89 -13.67
C GLY A 470 3.43 -31.90 -14.84
N VAL A 471 4.50 -31.98 -15.61
CA VAL A 471 4.70 -31.17 -16.83
C VAL A 471 4.95 -32.13 -17.98
N GLY A 472 4.20 -31.97 -19.08
CA GLY A 472 4.31 -32.79 -20.28
C GLY A 472 5.47 -32.37 -21.19
N GLY A 473 5.52 -32.95 -22.39
CA GLY A 473 6.54 -32.61 -23.39
C GLY A 473 6.43 -31.15 -23.86
N SER A 474 7.57 -30.51 -24.11
CA SER A 474 7.62 -29.12 -24.56
C SER A 474 7.79 -28.98 -26.07
N THR A 475 7.30 -27.86 -26.62
CA THR A 475 7.46 -27.48 -28.03
C THR A 475 7.99 -26.05 -28.15
N SER A 476 8.63 -25.72 -29.27
CA SER A 476 9.05 -24.34 -29.57
C SER A 476 7.87 -23.50 -30.03
N LEU A 477 7.79 -22.26 -29.54
CA LEU A 477 6.91 -21.21 -30.03
C LEU A 477 7.56 -20.35 -31.13
N LEU A 478 8.85 -20.54 -31.42
CA LEU A 478 9.57 -19.75 -32.42
C LEU A 478 9.29 -20.21 -33.86
N GLY A 479 8.73 -21.40 -34.07
CA GLY A 479 8.49 -21.95 -35.42
C GLY A 479 7.59 -21.08 -36.31
N GLY A 480 6.71 -20.25 -35.72
CA GLY A 480 5.88 -19.28 -36.43
C GLY A 480 6.50 -17.87 -36.55
N CYS A 481 7.65 -17.63 -35.94
CA CYS A 481 8.27 -16.32 -35.84
C CYS A 481 9.27 -16.08 -36.97
N ALA A 482 8.84 -15.32 -37.99
CA ALA A 482 9.68 -15.04 -39.15
C ALA A 482 11.04 -14.44 -38.75
N GLY A 483 12.12 -15.15 -39.10
CA GLY A 483 13.51 -14.70 -38.88
C GLY A 483 14.13 -15.11 -37.53
N LEU A 484 13.41 -15.82 -36.66
CA LEU A 484 13.97 -16.38 -35.43
C LEU A 484 14.24 -17.88 -35.59
N ASP A 485 15.49 -18.30 -35.35
CA ASP A 485 15.90 -19.70 -35.32
C ASP A 485 16.46 -20.01 -33.93
N PRO A 486 15.97 -21.05 -33.21
CA PRO A 486 16.46 -21.40 -31.88
C PRO A 486 17.98 -21.59 -31.74
N SER A 487 18.68 -21.91 -32.84
CA SER A 487 20.14 -22.08 -32.83
C SER A 487 20.93 -20.77 -32.79
N THR A 488 20.32 -19.64 -33.20
CA THR A 488 20.97 -18.32 -33.22
C THR A 488 20.21 -17.25 -32.45
N ALA A 489 18.92 -17.44 -32.22
CA ALA A 489 18.08 -16.47 -31.54
C ALA A 489 18.55 -16.26 -30.10
N ASP A 490 18.41 -15.02 -29.65
CA ASP A 490 18.57 -14.61 -28.26
C ASP A 490 17.18 -14.14 -27.80
N VAL A 491 16.63 -14.79 -26.78
CA VAL A 491 15.23 -14.71 -26.34
C VAL A 491 15.19 -14.56 -24.83
N SER A 492 14.32 -13.67 -24.32
CA SER A 492 14.17 -13.46 -22.88
C SER A 492 12.77 -12.94 -22.50
N ALA A 493 12.49 -12.98 -21.20
CA ALA A 493 11.38 -12.27 -20.56
C ALA A 493 9.99 -12.48 -21.21
N PRO A 494 9.50 -13.72 -21.33
CA PRO A 494 8.12 -13.95 -21.72
C PRO A 494 7.15 -13.41 -20.65
N ALA A 495 6.08 -12.75 -21.11
CA ALA A 495 5.00 -12.22 -20.29
C ALA A 495 3.64 -12.57 -20.90
N VAL A 496 2.76 -13.12 -20.07
CA VAL A 496 1.42 -13.56 -20.47
C VAL A 496 0.43 -12.41 -20.33
N ARG A 497 -0.42 -12.22 -21.33
CA ARG A 497 -1.60 -11.35 -21.23
C ARG A 497 -2.65 -12.01 -20.34
N HIS A 498 -3.48 -11.21 -19.67
CA HIS A 498 -4.58 -11.69 -18.82
C HIS A 498 -5.59 -12.61 -19.55
N ASP A 499 -5.59 -12.66 -20.89
CA ASP A 499 -6.40 -13.62 -21.67
C ASP A 499 -5.96 -15.09 -21.50
N GLY A 500 -4.73 -15.32 -21.01
CA GLY A 500 -4.12 -16.62 -20.81
C GLY A 500 -3.60 -17.27 -22.10
N THR A 501 -3.60 -16.57 -23.23
CA THR A 501 -3.30 -17.13 -24.55
C THR A 501 -2.27 -16.35 -25.34
N THR A 502 -2.04 -15.07 -25.03
CA THR A 502 -1.09 -14.22 -25.75
C THR A 502 0.18 -14.00 -24.92
N ILE A 503 1.34 -14.22 -25.53
CA ILE A 503 2.67 -14.02 -24.92
C ILE A 503 3.38 -12.86 -25.61
N ALA A 504 3.88 -11.90 -24.84
CA ALA A 504 4.88 -10.95 -25.29
C ALA A 504 6.27 -11.42 -24.84
N PHE A 505 7.31 -11.22 -25.65
CA PHE A 505 8.68 -11.59 -25.31
C PHE A 505 9.70 -10.72 -26.04
N ALA A 506 10.94 -10.68 -25.55
CA ALA A 506 12.03 -9.99 -26.22
C ALA A 506 12.83 -11.00 -27.06
N ALA A 507 13.19 -10.64 -28.30
CA ALA A 507 14.06 -11.47 -29.12
C ALA A 507 14.84 -10.70 -30.20
N ARG A 508 15.98 -11.28 -30.59
CA ARG A 508 16.77 -10.91 -31.78
C ARG A 508 17.29 -12.17 -32.49
N ALA A 509 17.48 -12.08 -33.82
CA ALA A 509 17.89 -13.23 -34.63
C ALA A 509 19.39 -13.53 -34.54
N GLY A 510 20.23 -12.49 -34.35
CA GLY A 510 21.67 -12.61 -34.18
C GLY A 510 22.31 -11.34 -33.60
N ALA A 511 23.64 -11.35 -33.44
CA ALA A 511 24.40 -10.26 -32.81
C ALA A 511 24.24 -8.89 -33.51
N ALA A 512 24.04 -8.89 -34.83
CA ALA A 512 23.86 -7.68 -35.61
C ALA A 512 22.48 -7.03 -35.38
N ASP A 513 21.50 -7.76 -34.86
CA ASP A 513 20.13 -7.29 -34.69
C ASP A 513 19.87 -6.68 -33.30
N PRO A 514 19.05 -5.62 -33.19
CA PRO A 514 18.56 -5.16 -31.91
C PRO A 514 17.50 -6.11 -31.36
N LEU A 515 17.44 -6.19 -30.02
CA LEU A 515 16.29 -6.79 -29.33
C LEU A 515 15.02 -6.04 -29.74
N GLY A 516 14.01 -6.79 -30.16
CA GLY A 516 12.65 -6.29 -30.37
C GLY A 516 11.68 -7.00 -29.44
N VAL A 517 10.55 -6.35 -29.19
CA VAL A 517 9.39 -7.00 -28.58
C VAL A 517 8.62 -7.73 -29.68
N TRP A 518 8.23 -8.95 -29.37
CA TRP A 518 7.44 -9.86 -30.18
C TRP A 518 6.20 -10.28 -29.42
N VAL A 519 5.17 -10.69 -30.15
CA VAL A 519 3.99 -11.34 -29.60
C VAL A 519 3.75 -12.65 -30.32
N VAL A 520 3.27 -13.67 -29.60
CA VAL A 520 2.91 -15.00 -30.13
C VAL A 520 1.78 -15.58 -29.28
N ASN A 521 0.92 -16.41 -29.88
CA ASN A 521 -0.06 -17.17 -29.13
C ASN A 521 0.58 -18.43 -28.50
N VAL A 522 0.02 -18.93 -27.41
CA VAL A 522 0.49 -20.17 -26.73
C VAL A 522 0.44 -21.42 -27.62
N ASP A 523 -0.30 -21.37 -28.74
CA ASP A 523 -0.35 -22.43 -29.76
C ASP A 523 0.70 -22.26 -30.87
N GLY A 524 1.54 -21.22 -30.80
CA GLY A 524 2.58 -20.87 -31.77
C GLY A 524 2.10 -20.02 -32.95
N SER A 525 0.81 -19.73 -33.05
CA SER A 525 0.25 -18.89 -34.11
C SER A 525 0.44 -17.39 -33.84
N GLY A 526 0.24 -16.58 -34.88
CA GLY A 526 0.21 -15.12 -34.75
C GLY A 526 1.55 -14.47 -34.39
N CYS A 527 2.67 -15.20 -34.50
CA CYS A 527 3.96 -14.63 -34.11
C CYS A 527 4.35 -13.44 -34.99
N ARG A 528 4.63 -12.30 -34.36
CA ARG A 528 5.06 -11.08 -35.06
C ARG A 528 5.88 -10.17 -34.16
N ARG A 529 6.80 -9.43 -34.77
CA ARG A 529 7.54 -8.35 -34.13
C ARG A 529 6.63 -7.12 -34.03
N VAL A 530 6.53 -6.53 -32.84
CA VAL A 530 5.71 -5.32 -32.58
C VAL A 530 6.54 -4.03 -32.54
N THR A 531 7.83 -4.12 -32.22
CA THR A 531 8.75 -2.97 -32.29
C THR A 531 9.70 -3.13 -33.49
N PRO A 532 9.57 -2.36 -34.57
CA PRO A 532 10.47 -2.45 -35.72
C PRO A 532 11.91 -2.09 -35.32
N ALA A 533 12.89 -2.63 -36.05
CA ALA A 533 14.28 -2.25 -35.87
C ALA A 533 14.48 -0.77 -36.20
N GLN A 534 15.26 -0.06 -35.40
CA GLN A 534 15.58 1.35 -35.58
C GLN A 534 17.09 1.51 -35.83
N PRO A 535 17.53 2.54 -36.57
CA PRO A 535 18.95 2.81 -36.74
C PRO A 535 19.60 3.13 -35.39
N ASP A 536 20.87 2.76 -35.24
CA ASP A 536 21.67 3.15 -34.10
C ASP A 536 21.77 4.67 -34.01
N VAL A 537 21.65 5.23 -32.81
CA VAL A 537 21.76 6.66 -32.53
C VAL A 537 22.82 6.85 -31.45
N ASN A 538 23.66 7.88 -31.58
CA ASN A 538 24.78 8.13 -30.65
C ASN A 538 25.75 6.93 -30.46
N GLY A 539 25.85 6.05 -31.47
CA GLY A 539 26.65 4.82 -31.38
C GLY A 539 26.06 3.78 -30.42
N ILE A 540 24.76 3.87 -30.13
CA ILE A 540 24.02 2.96 -29.26
C ILE A 540 22.89 2.33 -30.07
N LYS A 541 22.82 1.01 -30.00
CA LYS A 541 21.75 0.23 -30.64
C LYS A 541 20.45 0.36 -29.88
N ILE A 542 19.34 0.48 -30.61
CA ILE A 542 18.02 0.65 -30.01
C ILE A 542 17.41 -0.72 -29.68
N HIS A 543 17.55 -1.14 -28.43
CA HIS A 543 16.96 -2.37 -27.90
C HIS A 543 15.56 -2.08 -27.32
N ASN A 544 14.65 -3.03 -27.47
CA ASN A 544 13.35 -3.07 -26.81
C ASN A 544 13.21 -4.45 -26.16
N PHE A 545 13.08 -4.51 -24.85
CA PHE A 545 13.19 -5.74 -24.06
C PHE A 545 12.34 -5.69 -22.78
N ASP A 546 12.29 -6.79 -22.04
CA ASP A 546 11.48 -6.98 -20.83
C ASP A 546 10.02 -6.51 -20.97
N PRO A 547 9.25 -7.04 -21.95
CA PRO A 547 7.86 -6.66 -22.08
C PRO A 547 7.00 -7.19 -20.94
N VAL A 548 6.02 -6.41 -20.53
CA VAL A 548 4.92 -6.82 -19.66
C VAL A 548 3.61 -6.25 -20.19
N TRP A 549 2.51 -6.95 -19.97
CA TRP A 549 1.18 -6.45 -20.32
C TRP A 549 0.71 -5.42 -19.29
N GLY A 550 0.08 -4.35 -19.78
CA GLY A 550 -0.62 -3.40 -18.93
C GLY A 550 -1.77 -4.05 -18.14
N PRO A 551 -2.29 -3.38 -17.09
CA PRO A 551 -3.30 -3.92 -16.18
C PRO A 551 -4.53 -4.53 -16.89
N ASP A 552 -5.00 -3.90 -17.96
CA ASP A 552 -6.16 -4.27 -18.75
C ASP A 552 -5.81 -5.07 -20.03
N GLY A 553 -4.52 -5.35 -20.25
CA GLY A 553 -3.98 -5.98 -21.46
C GLY A 553 -4.12 -5.18 -22.75
N SER A 554 -4.55 -3.92 -22.70
CA SER A 554 -4.69 -3.06 -23.88
C SER A 554 -3.38 -2.43 -24.34
N THR A 555 -2.31 -2.63 -23.55
CA THR A 555 -1.01 -1.97 -23.71
C THR A 555 0.12 -2.95 -23.38
N ILE A 556 1.28 -2.79 -24.00
CA ILE A 556 2.54 -3.44 -23.63
C ILE A 556 3.48 -2.37 -23.07
N VAL A 557 4.00 -2.59 -21.85
CA VAL A 557 5.08 -1.81 -21.24
C VAL A 557 6.39 -2.57 -21.43
N PHE A 558 7.48 -1.89 -21.75
CA PHE A 558 8.77 -2.53 -22.02
C PHE A 558 9.93 -1.57 -21.73
N ALA A 559 11.12 -2.11 -21.45
CA ALA A 559 12.34 -1.34 -21.36
C ALA A 559 12.92 -1.05 -22.75
N SER A 560 13.45 0.16 -22.96
CA SER A 560 14.07 0.53 -24.24
C SER A 560 15.25 1.47 -24.06
N THR A 561 16.28 1.26 -24.87
CA THR A 561 17.42 2.19 -24.94
C THR A 561 17.14 3.46 -25.73
N ARG A 562 15.95 3.61 -26.33
CA ARG A 562 15.61 4.75 -27.19
C ARG A 562 15.91 6.11 -26.54
N GLY A 563 15.73 6.19 -25.22
CA GLY A 563 15.97 7.40 -24.44
C GLY A 563 15.05 8.56 -24.82
N GLY A 564 15.03 9.58 -23.97
CA GLY A 564 14.23 10.78 -24.14
C GLY A 564 15.06 12.05 -24.23
N ASN A 565 14.47 13.14 -23.73
CA ASN A 565 15.20 14.38 -23.50
C ASN A 565 16.05 14.23 -22.23
N HIS A 566 17.25 14.82 -22.25
CA HIS A 566 18.16 14.84 -21.11
C HIS A 566 18.57 16.27 -20.75
N ALA A 567 19.03 16.48 -19.52
CA ALA A 567 19.64 17.75 -19.15
C ALA A 567 20.86 18.06 -20.04
N GLY A 568 21.11 19.34 -20.32
CA GLY A 568 22.19 19.77 -21.23
C GLY A 568 21.84 19.73 -22.72
N GLY A 569 20.58 19.45 -23.07
CA GLY A 569 20.05 19.57 -24.45
C GLY A 569 20.28 18.35 -25.33
N GLY A 570 20.76 17.24 -24.78
CA GLY A 570 20.88 15.96 -25.48
C GLY A 570 19.52 15.25 -25.61
N THR A 571 19.34 14.51 -26.71
CA THR A 571 18.16 13.66 -26.93
C THR A 571 18.56 12.26 -27.40
N GLY A 572 17.71 11.29 -27.08
CA GLY A 572 17.86 9.90 -27.53
C GLY A 572 18.69 9.03 -26.58
N PRO A 573 19.29 7.93 -27.08
CA PRO A 573 19.97 6.94 -26.27
C PRO A 573 21.22 7.50 -25.59
N VAL A 574 21.46 7.06 -24.36
CA VAL A 574 22.62 7.42 -23.53
C VAL A 574 23.22 6.19 -22.84
N ARG A 575 24.34 6.37 -22.14
CA ARG A 575 24.99 5.32 -21.34
C ARG A 575 24.78 5.56 -19.86
N SER A 576 24.69 4.50 -19.06
CA SER A 576 24.57 4.62 -17.60
C SER A 576 25.82 5.25 -16.98
N ARG A 577 25.62 5.93 -15.85
CA ARG A 577 26.65 6.77 -15.23
C ARG A 577 27.73 5.99 -14.48
N LYS A 578 27.47 4.72 -14.14
CA LYS A 578 28.42 3.85 -13.43
C LYS A 578 29.11 2.85 -14.35
N LEU A 579 28.35 2.07 -15.11
CA LEU A 579 28.89 0.97 -15.92
C LEU A 579 29.16 1.38 -17.36
N PHE A 580 28.69 2.55 -17.79
CA PHE A 580 28.83 3.03 -19.17
C PHE A 580 28.25 2.06 -20.22
N LEU A 581 27.31 1.21 -19.80
CA LEU A 581 26.49 0.36 -20.67
C LEU A 581 25.34 1.20 -21.26
N PRO A 582 24.71 0.80 -22.38
CA PRO A 582 23.48 1.44 -22.83
C PRO A 582 22.47 1.56 -21.68
N ALA A 583 21.93 2.77 -21.46
CA ALA A 583 20.88 2.99 -20.47
C ALA A 583 19.51 2.68 -21.08
N SER A 584 18.54 2.35 -20.25
CA SER A 584 17.16 2.07 -20.65
C SER A 584 16.15 2.85 -19.83
N ASP A 585 15.08 3.29 -20.49
CA ASP A 585 13.88 3.84 -19.86
C ASP A 585 12.69 2.89 -20.11
N LEU A 586 11.59 3.08 -19.39
CA LEU A 586 10.35 2.38 -19.66
C LEU A 586 9.49 3.11 -20.68
N TRP A 587 8.85 2.33 -21.55
CA TRP A 587 7.97 2.79 -22.61
C TRP A 587 6.70 1.96 -22.62
N ARG A 588 5.60 2.51 -23.14
CA ARG A 588 4.38 1.77 -23.41
C ARG A 588 3.89 1.98 -24.83
N MET A 589 3.14 1.02 -25.35
CA MET A 589 2.50 1.09 -26.68
C MET A 589 1.27 0.17 -26.75
N ALA A 590 0.40 0.41 -27.72
CA ALA A 590 -0.64 -0.54 -28.07
C ALA A 590 -0.02 -1.84 -28.65
N PRO A 591 -0.69 -3.00 -28.54
CA PRO A 591 -0.17 -4.29 -29.02
C PRO A 591 0.06 -4.35 -30.54
N ASP A 592 -0.49 -3.42 -31.30
CA ASP A 592 -0.23 -3.27 -32.74
C ASP A 592 1.06 -2.48 -33.05
N GLY A 593 1.74 -1.95 -32.03
CA GLY A 593 2.96 -1.14 -32.15
C GLY A 593 2.71 0.37 -32.25
N THR A 594 1.46 0.83 -32.16
CA THR A 594 1.10 2.26 -32.21
C THR A 594 1.06 2.90 -30.82
N GLY A 595 0.94 4.23 -30.75
CA GLY A 595 0.72 4.94 -29.48
C GLY A 595 1.92 4.90 -28.52
N LEU A 596 3.14 4.84 -29.06
CA LEU A 596 4.37 4.76 -28.28
C LEU A 596 4.54 5.99 -27.35
N GLN A 597 4.77 5.75 -26.07
CA GLN A 597 4.95 6.78 -25.05
C GLN A 597 6.05 6.40 -24.06
N GLN A 598 6.94 7.34 -23.73
CA GLN A 598 7.94 7.19 -22.68
C GLN A 598 7.29 7.36 -21.29
N LEU A 599 7.69 6.53 -20.33
CA LEU A 599 7.18 6.55 -18.95
C LEU A 599 8.20 7.07 -17.95
N THR A 600 9.49 6.85 -18.21
CA THR A 600 10.58 7.23 -17.30
C THR A 600 11.72 7.92 -18.04
N PHE A 601 12.51 8.71 -17.30
CA PHE A 601 13.36 9.76 -17.88
C PHE A 601 14.75 9.89 -17.22
N LEU A 602 15.28 8.80 -16.67
CA LEU A 602 16.51 8.84 -15.89
C LEU A 602 17.75 8.75 -16.79
N THR A 603 18.91 9.14 -16.26
CA THR A 603 20.19 8.98 -16.99
C THR A 603 20.84 7.61 -16.80
N ASN A 604 20.21 6.73 -16.00
CA ASN A 604 20.62 5.34 -15.74
C ASN A 604 19.55 4.36 -16.23
N SER A 605 19.73 3.07 -15.93
CA SER A 605 18.87 2.01 -16.48
C SER A 605 17.66 1.67 -15.61
N GLU A 606 16.50 1.50 -16.24
CA GLU A 606 15.31 0.91 -15.67
C GLU A 606 14.87 -0.30 -16.48
N LEU A 607 14.58 -1.39 -15.78
CA LEU A 607 14.43 -2.73 -16.36
C LEU A 607 13.47 -3.61 -15.54
N ASN A 608 13.08 -4.74 -16.13
CA ASN A 608 12.12 -5.71 -15.57
C ASN A 608 10.80 -5.08 -15.06
N PRO A 609 10.06 -4.29 -15.87
CA PRO A 609 8.78 -3.74 -15.43
C PRO A 609 7.76 -4.86 -15.14
N ASN A 610 6.97 -4.68 -14.07
CA ASN A 610 5.84 -5.54 -13.69
C ASN A 610 4.65 -4.69 -13.25
N VAL A 611 3.45 -5.29 -13.23
CA VAL A 611 2.20 -4.61 -12.85
C VAL A 611 1.67 -5.20 -11.54
N LEU A 612 1.47 -4.34 -10.54
CA LEU A 612 0.82 -4.71 -9.28
C LEU A 612 -0.67 -4.98 -9.49
N ARG A 613 -1.29 -5.72 -8.56
CA ARG A 613 -2.73 -6.00 -8.57
C ARG A 613 -3.59 -4.73 -8.61
N GLU A 614 -3.19 -3.69 -7.89
CA GLU A 614 -3.90 -2.41 -7.92
C GLU A 614 -3.71 -1.60 -9.22
N GLY A 615 -2.85 -2.05 -10.14
CA GLY A 615 -2.67 -1.42 -11.46
C GLY A 615 -1.52 -0.41 -11.57
N ARG A 616 -0.63 -0.33 -10.57
CA ARG A 616 0.63 0.44 -10.62
C ARG A 616 1.75 -0.35 -11.27
N LEU A 617 2.70 0.34 -11.88
CA LEU A 617 3.94 -0.26 -12.39
C LEU A 617 4.97 -0.35 -11.27
N ILE A 618 5.76 -1.43 -11.29
CA ILE A 618 6.98 -1.59 -10.51
C ILE A 618 8.13 -1.98 -11.43
N MET A 619 9.35 -1.65 -11.04
CA MET A 619 10.54 -1.89 -11.87
C MET A 619 11.80 -1.97 -11.01
N THR A 620 12.88 -2.47 -11.61
CA THR A 620 14.24 -2.34 -11.07
C THR A 620 14.90 -1.10 -11.67
N THR A 621 15.50 -0.27 -10.83
CA THR A 621 16.14 0.99 -11.22
C THR A 621 17.59 1.01 -10.77
N GLU A 622 18.49 1.37 -11.69
CA GLU A 622 19.89 1.64 -11.43
C GLU A 622 20.07 3.03 -10.81
N LYS A 623 20.59 3.05 -9.59
CA LYS A 623 20.86 4.26 -8.81
C LYS A 623 22.36 4.46 -8.75
N ALA A 624 22.84 5.60 -9.23
CA ALA A 624 24.25 5.95 -9.21
C ALA A 624 24.46 7.39 -8.70
N SER A 625 25.39 7.55 -7.77
CA SER A 625 26.00 8.83 -7.39
C SER A 625 27.42 8.59 -6.89
N GLY A 626 28.20 9.65 -6.69
CA GLY A 626 29.54 9.53 -6.10
C GLY A 626 29.59 8.76 -4.76
N ALA A 627 28.47 8.69 -4.02
CA ALA A 627 28.39 8.03 -2.71
C ALA A 627 27.67 6.67 -2.72
N LEU A 628 26.97 6.30 -3.80
CA LEU A 628 26.04 5.16 -3.82
C LEU A 628 25.98 4.52 -5.21
N TYR A 629 25.96 3.18 -5.26
CA TYR A 629 25.63 2.44 -6.48
C TYR A 629 24.82 1.18 -6.18
N GLN A 630 23.57 1.11 -6.66
CA GLN A 630 22.64 -0.01 -6.37
C GLN A 630 21.61 -0.24 -7.47
N LEU A 631 21.04 -1.45 -7.50
CA LEU A 631 19.77 -1.73 -8.18
C LEU A 631 18.67 -1.86 -7.13
N ALA A 632 17.63 -1.04 -7.23
CA ALA A 632 16.55 -1.01 -6.24
C ALA A 632 15.17 -0.97 -6.91
N GLY A 633 14.14 -1.33 -6.15
CA GLY A 633 12.77 -1.31 -6.66
C GLY A 633 12.18 0.09 -6.71
N ARG A 634 11.48 0.43 -7.79
CA ARG A 634 10.67 1.65 -7.90
C ARG A 634 9.22 1.29 -8.27
N ARG A 635 8.31 2.25 -8.06
CA ARG A 635 6.94 2.17 -8.56
C ARG A 635 6.52 3.46 -9.25
N LEU A 636 5.54 3.36 -10.15
CA LEU A 636 4.99 4.49 -10.91
C LEU A 636 3.49 4.30 -11.14
N ASN A 637 2.70 5.37 -11.03
CA ASN A 637 1.28 5.33 -11.40
C ASN A 637 1.11 5.28 -12.92
N TRP A 638 -0.05 4.81 -13.39
CA TRP A 638 -0.31 4.64 -14.82
C TRP A 638 -0.37 5.97 -15.59
N ASP A 639 -0.65 7.07 -14.90
CA ASP A 639 -0.65 8.45 -15.42
C ASP A 639 0.70 9.17 -15.31
N LEU A 640 1.78 8.41 -15.04
CA LEU A 640 3.16 8.89 -14.90
C LEU A 640 3.46 9.68 -13.62
N THR A 641 2.50 9.78 -12.71
CA THR A 641 2.72 10.47 -11.43
C THR A 641 3.29 9.52 -10.36
N ASP A 642 3.79 10.11 -9.26
CA ASP A 642 4.27 9.39 -8.07
C ASP A 642 5.34 8.34 -8.41
N TYR A 643 6.43 8.79 -9.04
CA TYR A 643 7.63 7.98 -9.25
C TYR A 643 8.34 7.71 -7.91
N HIS A 644 8.06 6.57 -7.28
CA HIS A 644 8.23 6.41 -5.84
C HIS A 644 9.21 5.27 -5.47
N PRO A 645 10.08 5.45 -4.45
CA PRO A 645 10.91 4.37 -3.87
C PRO A 645 10.11 3.16 -3.36
N LEU A 646 10.33 1.94 -3.88
CA LEU A 646 9.55 0.77 -3.46
C LEU A 646 10.23 -0.08 -2.37
N LEU A 647 11.38 -0.69 -2.69
CA LEU A 647 12.10 -1.59 -1.77
C LEU A 647 13.60 -1.60 -2.05
N ALA A 648 14.39 -2.10 -1.10
CA ALA A 648 15.86 -2.22 -1.20
C ALA A 648 16.57 -0.95 -1.67
N GLN A 649 16.11 0.23 -1.23
CA GLN A 649 16.66 1.52 -1.65
C GLN A 649 18.11 1.74 -1.21
N ARG A 650 18.56 0.98 -0.21
CA ARG A 650 19.87 1.06 0.42
C ARG A 650 20.30 -0.33 0.86
N ARG A 651 21.53 -0.73 0.52
CA ARG A 651 22.27 -1.80 1.20
C ARG A 651 22.52 -1.44 2.65
N ARG A 652 23.14 -0.28 2.89
CA ARG A 652 23.39 0.33 4.20
C ARG A 652 22.68 1.66 4.28
N SER A 653 21.90 1.86 5.33
CA SER A 653 21.14 3.07 5.55
C SER A 653 21.70 3.88 6.70
N PRO A 654 21.81 5.22 6.57
CA PRO A 654 22.22 6.10 7.66
C PRO A 654 21.13 6.20 8.74
N TYR A 655 21.44 6.96 9.79
CA TYR A 655 20.57 7.26 10.94
C TYR A 655 20.28 6.03 11.80
N ALA A 656 21.27 5.12 11.92
CA ALA A 656 21.17 4.00 12.86
C ALA A 656 21.18 4.47 14.33
N ASP A 657 21.77 5.65 14.58
CA ASP A 657 21.81 6.31 15.88
C ASP A 657 21.43 7.79 15.68
N PRO A 658 20.34 8.30 16.29
CA PRO A 658 19.95 9.69 16.15
C PRO A 658 20.97 10.68 16.75
N ALA A 659 21.80 10.25 17.72
CA ALA A 659 22.88 11.07 18.27
C ALA A 659 24.12 11.11 17.37
N ASN A 660 24.23 10.20 16.41
CA ASN A 660 25.32 10.14 15.44
C ASN A 660 24.76 9.96 14.01
N PRO A 661 24.53 11.06 13.28
CA PRO A 661 23.95 11.02 11.93
C PRO A 661 24.75 10.20 10.91
N MET A 662 26.03 9.93 11.18
CA MET A 662 26.91 9.12 10.35
C MET A 662 26.79 7.61 10.63
N ALA A 663 26.17 7.22 11.75
CA ALA A 663 25.94 5.83 12.07
C ALA A 663 24.98 5.21 11.05
N ALA A 664 25.36 4.04 10.54
CA ALA A 664 24.59 3.32 9.54
C ALA A 664 24.53 1.83 9.89
N ASN A 665 23.41 1.20 9.57
CA ASN A 665 23.22 -0.24 9.64
C ASN A 665 22.82 -0.80 8.28
N ASP A 666 22.96 -2.11 8.13
CA ASP A 666 22.53 -2.80 6.92
C ASP A 666 20.99 -2.84 6.89
N SER A 667 20.39 -2.43 5.77
CA SER A 667 18.96 -2.58 5.53
C SER A 667 18.69 -3.98 4.95
N ILE A 668 18.35 -4.12 3.67
CA ILE A 668 18.29 -5.45 3.01
C ILE A 668 19.67 -6.11 2.97
N GLY A 669 20.74 -5.31 3.01
CA GLY A 669 22.11 -5.81 3.08
C GLY A 669 22.67 -6.32 1.75
N TYR A 670 22.01 -6.04 0.63
CA TYR A 670 22.44 -6.38 -0.74
C TYR A 670 22.49 -5.11 -1.61
N ASP A 671 23.35 -5.10 -2.62
CA ASP A 671 23.49 -3.97 -3.54
C ASP A 671 22.45 -4.00 -4.67
N GLN A 672 21.86 -5.17 -4.93
CA GLN A 672 20.93 -5.38 -6.05
C GLN A 672 19.65 -6.08 -5.57
N ALA A 673 18.50 -5.54 -6.00
CA ALA A 673 17.21 -6.19 -5.99
C ALA A 673 16.65 -6.19 -7.43
N THR A 674 16.60 -7.36 -8.06
CA THR A 674 16.19 -7.55 -9.46
C THR A 674 15.00 -8.51 -9.56
N ASP A 675 14.39 -8.63 -10.75
CA ASP A 675 13.22 -9.49 -11.00
C ASP A 675 12.06 -9.27 -10.02
N ILE A 676 11.77 -8.02 -9.67
CA ILE A 676 10.77 -7.68 -8.64
C ILE A 676 9.35 -7.94 -9.17
N ARG A 677 8.59 -8.79 -8.46
CA ARG A 677 7.19 -9.12 -8.79
C ARG A 677 6.30 -9.15 -7.55
N GLU A 678 4.99 -9.01 -7.72
CA GLU A 678 4.02 -9.22 -6.66
C GLU A 678 3.49 -10.66 -6.67
N ASP A 679 3.43 -11.29 -5.49
CA ASP A 679 2.79 -12.59 -5.27
C ASP A 679 1.28 -12.44 -5.01
N TYR A 680 0.50 -13.51 -5.06
CA TYR A 680 -0.96 -13.47 -4.86
C TYR A 680 -1.38 -12.86 -3.51
N ASN A 681 -0.58 -13.07 -2.46
CA ASN A 681 -0.78 -12.48 -1.13
C ASN A 681 -0.30 -11.02 -1.02
N GLY A 682 0.20 -10.43 -2.11
CA GLY A 682 0.69 -9.06 -2.20
C GLY A 682 2.10 -8.84 -1.63
N ASN A 683 2.82 -9.88 -1.20
CA ASN A 683 4.25 -9.74 -0.92
C ASN A 683 5.03 -9.49 -2.21
N LEU A 684 6.16 -8.82 -2.09
CA LEU A 684 7.06 -8.58 -3.21
C LEU A 684 8.13 -9.67 -3.22
N LEU A 685 8.22 -10.41 -4.32
CA LEU A 685 9.27 -11.37 -4.60
C LEU A 685 10.38 -10.66 -5.37
N PHE A 686 11.64 -10.94 -5.05
CA PHE A 686 12.77 -10.38 -5.77
C PHE A 686 14.02 -11.23 -5.57
N ILE A 687 15.03 -10.98 -6.40
CA ILE A 687 16.35 -11.60 -6.31
C ILE A 687 17.31 -10.59 -5.71
N ALA A 688 17.88 -10.93 -4.55
CA ALA A 688 18.86 -10.10 -3.88
C ALA A 688 20.29 -10.59 -4.19
N SER A 689 21.20 -9.68 -4.52
CA SER A 689 22.61 -10.02 -4.78
C SER A 689 23.56 -8.85 -4.54
N ASP A 690 24.84 -9.17 -4.37
CA ASP A 690 25.91 -8.15 -4.39
C ASP A 690 26.22 -7.73 -5.83
N ALA A 691 26.69 -6.49 -6.00
CA ALA A 691 27.07 -5.99 -7.32
C ALA A 691 28.18 -6.85 -7.94
N GLY A 692 27.99 -7.23 -9.20
CA GLY A 692 28.92 -8.10 -9.94
C GLY A 692 28.52 -9.58 -9.98
N ALA A 693 27.43 -9.97 -9.32
CA ALA A 693 26.86 -11.30 -9.49
C ALA A 693 26.43 -11.52 -10.96
N ARG A 694 26.85 -12.64 -11.55
CA ARG A 694 26.62 -12.94 -12.97
C ARG A 694 25.31 -13.70 -13.21
N GLY A 695 24.76 -13.59 -14.41
CA GLY A 695 23.58 -14.34 -14.86
C GLY A 695 22.25 -13.92 -14.24
N GLY A 696 22.23 -12.77 -13.54
CA GLY A 696 21.11 -12.37 -12.69
C GLY A 696 20.93 -13.30 -11.48
N ALA A 697 21.99 -14.01 -11.08
CA ALA A 697 21.96 -14.99 -10.01
C ALA A 697 21.99 -14.29 -8.64
N GLY A 698 21.10 -14.71 -7.75
CA GLY A 698 21.10 -14.23 -6.38
C GLY A 698 20.38 -15.16 -5.41
N THR A 699 19.97 -14.59 -4.27
CA THR A 699 19.10 -15.25 -3.30
C THR A 699 17.65 -14.84 -3.51
N LEU A 700 16.71 -15.78 -3.35
CA LEU A 700 15.29 -15.47 -3.37
C LEU A 700 14.91 -14.75 -2.08
N ALA A 701 14.29 -13.59 -2.22
CA ALA A 701 13.81 -12.80 -1.10
C ALA A 701 12.31 -12.49 -1.24
N ILE A 702 11.62 -12.48 -0.10
CA ILE A 702 10.20 -12.15 0.02
C ILE A 702 10.08 -10.95 0.96
N PHE A 703 9.47 -9.87 0.47
CA PHE A 703 9.24 -8.66 1.23
C PHE A 703 7.75 -8.43 1.52
N ASN A 704 7.41 -8.42 2.80
CA ASN A 704 6.09 -8.09 3.31
C ASN A 704 5.92 -6.58 3.47
N ARG A 705 5.31 -5.96 2.44
CA ARG A 705 5.05 -4.51 2.42
C ARG A 705 4.17 -3.98 3.57
N SER A 706 3.50 -4.83 4.35
CA SER A 706 2.62 -4.39 5.44
C SER A 706 3.32 -4.11 6.78
N ILE A 707 4.60 -4.43 6.90
CA ILE A 707 5.35 -4.23 8.15
C ILE A 707 6.20 -2.95 8.09
N GLY A 708 6.71 -2.60 6.91
CA GLY A 708 7.58 -1.45 6.70
C GLY A 708 9.01 -1.84 6.36
N THR A 709 9.95 -0.96 6.68
CA THR A 709 11.35 -1.12 6.26
C THR A 709 12.08 -2.25 7.01
N PHE A 710 13.11 -2.82 6.37
CA PHE A 710 13.89 -3.94 6.89
C PHE A 710 15.28 -3.49 7.36
N GLU A 711 15.71 -4.02 8.51
CA GLU A 711 17.06 -3.88 9.06
C GLU A 711 17.67 -5.27 9.28
N ALA A 712 18.73 -5.58 8.52
CA ALA A 712 19.41 -6.87 8.62
C ALA A 712 20.07 -7.03 9.99
N GLY A 713 19.94 -8.22 10.57
CA GLY A 713 20.52 -8.55 11.87
C GLY A 713 19.73 -8.04 13.08
N ARG A 714 18.70 -7.21 12.90
CA ARG A 714 17.85 -6.73 14.00
C ARG A 714 17.03 -7.88 14.61
N GLY A 715 16.99 -7.94 15.94
CA GLY A 715 16.43 -9.07 16.69
C GLY A 715 15.86 -8.72 18.06
N ASP A 716 15.66 -7.43 18.36
CA ASP A 716 14.93 -7.00 19.55
C ASP A 716 13.51 -7.60 19.60
N PRO A 717 13.02 -7.98 20.79
CA PRO A 717 11.66 -8.49 20.95
C PRO A 717 10.64 -7.55 20.30
N GLY A 718 9.74 -8.10 19.47
CA GLY A 718 8.66 -7.35 18.83
C GLY A 718 9.01 -6.59 17.55
N TYR A 719 10.28 -6.56 17.13
CA TYR A 719 10.62 -6.22 15.74
C TYR A 719 10.10 -7.30 14.78
N LEU A 720 9.04 -6.96 14.04
CA LEU A 720 8.55 -7.81 12.96
C LEU A 720 9.44 -7.65 11.73
N ARG A 721 9.97 -8.76 11.23
CA ARG A 721 10.79 -8.77 10.02
C ARG A 721 9.92 -8.65 8.79
N SER A 722 10.16 -7.61 7.99
CA SER A 722 9.48 -7.43 6.71
C SER A 722 10.12 -8.20 5.55
N ALA A 723 11.31 -8.79 5.71
CA ALA A 723 11.95 -9.63 4.69
C ALA A 723 12.25 -11.04 5.19
N SER A 724 12.08 -12.04 4.33
CA SER A 724 12.51 -13.43 4.54
C SER A 724 13.26 -13.98 3.33
N PHE A 725 14.12 -14.96 3.58
CA PHE A 725 14.95 -15.64 2.59
C PHE A 725 14.68 -17.15 2.70
N PRO A 726 13.82 -17.73 1.85
CA PRO A 726 13.38 -19.13 1.98
C PRO A 726 14.52 -20.15 1.92
N ASP A 727 15.60 -19.82 1.22
CA ASP A 727 16.81 -20.63 1.14
C ASP A 727 18.05 -19.78 1.42
N PRO A 728 18.48 -19.69 2.70
CA PRO A 728 19.64 -18.90 3.08
C PRO A 728 20.97 -19.49 2.57
N ALA A 729 21.00 -20.72 2.03
CA ALA A 729 22.22 -21.34 1.51
C ALA A 729 22.59 -20.80 0.12
N ALA A 730 21.61 -20.33 -0.65
CA ALA A 730 21.85 -19.48 -1.82
C ALA A 730 22.12 -18.06 -1.31
N THR A 731 23.40 -17.67 -1.22
CA THR A 731 23.78 -16.46 -0.48
C THR A 731 23.62 -15.18 -1.30
N GLY A 732 23.67 -15.25 -2.63
CA GLY A 732 23.69 -14.08 -3.50
C GLY A 732 24.94 -13.19 -3.33
N ARG A 733 25.97 -13.66 -2.60
CA ARG A 733 27.18 -12.89 -2.30
C ARG A 733 28.25 -13.07 -3.37
N VAL A 734 29.02 -12.01 -3.60
CA VAL A 734 30.18 -12.02 -4.49
C VAL A 734 31.46 -12.09 -3.67
N GLY A 735 32.45 -12.86 -4.14
CA GLY A 735 33.70 -13.13 -3.42
C GLY A 735 33.55 -14.16 -2.29
N SER A 736 32.42 -14.87 -2.23
CA SER A 736 32.13 -15.91 -1.23
C SER A 736 31.41 -17.08 -1.89
N ALA A 737 31.57 -18.28 -1.33
CA ALA A 737 30.88 -19.45 -1.83
C ALA A 737 29.36 -19.38 -1.58
N THR A 738 28.58 -19.83 -2.55
CA THR A 738 27.13 -20.09 -2.43
C THR A 738 26.83 -21.58 -2.55
N SER A 739 25.66 -22.00 -2.05
CA SER A 739 25.08 -23.32 -2.29
C SER A 739 23.75 -23.14 -3.02
N GLY A 740 23.86 -22.82 -4.30
CA GLY A 740 22.75 -22.55 -5.19
C GLY A 740 22.56 -21.07 -5.51
N ALA A 741 21.72 -20.79 -6.51
CA ALA A 741 21.30 -19.46 -6.89
C ALA A 741 19.91 -19.49 -7.51
N TYR A 742 19.23 -18.34 -7.49
CA TYR A 742 17.88 -18.15 -8.00
C TYR A 742 17.81 -16.99 -9.00
N ARG A 743 16.84 -17.07 -9.93
CA ARG A 743 16.39 -15.93 -10.76
C ARG A 743 14.92 -16.05 -11.18
N GLY A 744 14.29 -14.93 -11.51
CA GLY A 744 12.95 -14.86 -12.11
C GLY A 744 11.81 -15.49 -11.29
N PRO A 745 11.53 -15.03 -10.06
CA PRO A 745 10.47 -15.59 -9.22
C PRO A 745 9.06 -15.18 -9.69
N VAL A 746 8.12 -16.11 -9.65
CA VAL A 746 6.70 -15.92 -9.99
C VAL A 746 5.83 -16.72 -9.01
N GLY A 747 4.78 -16.11 -8.46
CA GLY A 747 3.83 -16.83 -7.60
C GLY A 747 3.08 -17.95 -8.34
N LEU A 748 2.89 -19.10 -7.70
CA LEU A 748 2.04 -20.18 -8.19
C LEU A 748 0.68 -20.18 -7.47
N PRO A 749 -0.40 -20.67 -8.12
CA PRO A 749 -1.73 -20.71 -7.53
C PRO A 749 -1.83 -21.43 -6.18
N ASP A 750 -0.97 -22.43 -5.94
CA ASP A 750 -0.94 -23.22 -4.72
C ASP A 750 -0.12 -22.59 -3.58
N GLY A 751 0.43 -21.38 -3.79
CA GLY A 751 1.21 -20.65 -2.80
C GLY A 751 2.71 -20.92 -2.82
N ARG A 752 3.19 -21.81 -3.68
CA ARG A 752 4.64 -21.94 -3.94
C ARG A 752 5.10 -20.85 -4.90
N ILE A 753 6.41 -20.74 -5.08
CA ILE A 753 7.02 -19.79 -6.03
C ILE A 753 7.68 -20.59 -7.14
N LEU A 754 7.29 -20.35 -8.39
CA LEU A 754 8.03 -20.78 -9.57
C LEU A 754 9.28 -19.92 -9.71
N VAL A 755 10.44 -20.56 -9.78
CA VAL A 755 11.73 -19.86 -9.87
C VAL A 755 12.72 -20.72 -10.64
N ALA A 756 13.66 -20.10 -11.35
CA ALA A 756 14.80 -20.82 -11.90
C ALA A 756 15.87 -21.00 -10.82
N TYR A 757 16.33 -22.23 -10.61
CA TYR A 757 17.33 -22.60 -9.62
C TYR A 757 18.54 -23.25 -10.27
N ALA A 758 19.74 -22.78 -9.94
CA ALA A 758 20.99 -23.42 -10.33
C ALA A 758 21.67 -23.99 -9.08
N ALA A 759 22.05 -25.27 -9.10
CA ALA A 759 22.76 -25.95 -8.00
C ALA A 759 24.26 -25.58 -7.93
N THR A 760 24.61 -24.34 -8.27
CA THR A 760 25.99 -23.86 -8.36
C THR A 760 26.67 -23.81 -6.99
N THR A 761 27.95 -24.18 -6.97
CA THR A 761 28.81 -24.07 -5.78
C THR A 761 30.00 -23.18 -6.13
N GLY A 762 30.28 -22.16 -5.32
CA GLY A 762 31.39 -21.24 -5.55
C GLY A 762 30.94 -19.78 -5.61
N ASP A 763 31.75 -18.93 -6.25
CA ASP A 763 31.56 -17.47 -6.27
C ASP A 763 30.76 -17.02 -7.50
N LEU A 764 29.64 -16.32 -7.27
CA LEU A 764 28.78 -15.76 -8.32
C LEU A 764 29.45 -14.66 -9.14
N GLY A 765 30.52 -14.03 -8.65
CA GLY A 765 31.28 -13.01 -9.39
C GLY A 765 32.18 -13.59 -10.49
N THR A 766 32.52 -14.88 -10.41
CA THR A 766 33.47 -15.53 -11.34
C THR A 766 32.86 -16.68 -12.12
N VAL A 767 31.59 -17.02 -11.87
CA VAL A 767 30.89 -18.09 -12.57
C VAL A 767 30.83 -17.84 -14.09
N THR A 768 31.01 -18.90 -14.87
CA THR A 768 30.96 -18.86 -16.34
C THR A 768 29.83 -19.71 -16.92
N SER A 769 29.16 -20.51 -16.08
CA SER A 769 28.06 -21.38 -16.46
C SER A 769 27.11 -21.57 -15.28
N LEU A 770 25.80 -21.47 -15.54
CA LEU A 770 24.72 -21.69 -14.59
C LEU A 770 23.68 -22.59 -15.26
N ASP A 771 23.57 -23.82 -14.78
CA ASP A 771 22.59 -24.80 -15.27
C ASP A 771 21.31 -24.63 -14.45
N TRP A 772 20.28 -24.06 -15.07
CA TRP A 772 19.06 -23.65 -14.40
C TRP A 772 17.94 -24.66 -14.62
N ASP A 773 17.33 -25.12 -13.54
CA ASP A 773 16.06 -25.86 -13.56
C ASP A 773 14.92 -24.93 -13.14
N LEU A 774 13.73 -25.10 -13.72
CA LEU A 774 12.53 -24.48 -13.17
C LEU A 774 11.99 -25.33 -12.03
N VAL A 775 11.92 -24.74 -10.85
CA VAL A 775 11.47 -25.38 -9.61
C VAL A 775 10.29 -24.62 -9.01
N ALA A 776 9.42 -25.34 -8.30
CA ALA A 776 8.49 -24.75 -7.33
C ALA A 776 9.13 -24.81 -5.94
N ILE A 777 9.35 -23.66 -5.31
CA ILE A 777 9.86 -23.56 -3.93
C ILE A 777 8.74 -23.20 -2.96
N ASP A 778 8.71 -23.88 -1.82
CA ASP A 778 7.86 -23.53 -0.69
C ASP A 778 8.46 -22.33 0.07
N PRO A 779 7.74 -21.21 0.19
CA PRO A 779 8.29 -19.96 0.72
C PRO A 779 8.58 -19.99 2.23
N HIS A 780 8.05 -20.99 2.97
CA HIS A 780 8.22 -21.11 4.41
C HIS A 780 9.31 -22.10 4.78
N THR A 781 9.41 -23.21 4.05
CA THR A 781 10.35 -24.32 4.33
C THR A 781 11.58 -24.32 3.43
N GLY A 782 11.55 -23.62 2.30
CA GLY A 782 12.60 -23.68 1.28
C GLY A 782 12.63 -24.99 0.48
N ALA A 783 11.66 -25.89 0.69
CA ALA A 783 11.59 -27.15 -0.02
C ALA A 783 11.30 -26.92 -1.52
N ARG A 784 12.09 -27.56 -2.40
CA ARG A 784 12.00 -27.41 -3.85
C ARG A 784 11.39 -28.65 -4.51
N THR A 785 10.63 -28.45 -5.57
CA THR A 785 10.19 -29.51 -6.49
C THR A 785 10.56 -29.10 -7.92
N THR A 786 11.40 -29.88 -8.60
CA THR A 786 11.71 -29.64 -10.01
C THR A 786 10.48 -29.86 -10.89
N LEU A 787 10.16 -28.87 -11.72
CA LEU A 787 9.06 -28.92 -12.68
C LEU A 787 9.57 -29.17 -14.10
N ILE A 788 10.63 -28.45 -14.49
CA ILE A 788 11.34 -28.64 -15.75
C ILE A 788 12.83 -28.62 -15.42
N GLY A 789 13.54 -29.67 -15.85
CA GLY A 789 15.00 -29.71 -15.78
C GLY A 789 15.58 -30.49 -16.95
N GLY A 790 16.89 -30.61 -16.99
CA GLY A 790 17.61 -31.30 -18.06
C GLY A 790 18.78 -30.48 -18.59
N ALA A 791 19.35 -30.88 -19.73
CA ALA A 791 20.53 -30.22 -20.27
C ALA A 791 20.22 -28.78 -20.72
N GLY A 792 21.00 -27.82 -20.21
CA GLY A 792 20.88 -26.40 -20.53
C GLY A 792 19.99 -25.64 -19.56
N ALA A 793 20.04 -24.33 -19.64
CA ALA A 793 19.35 -23.43 -18.73
C ALA A 793 17.87 -23.26 -19.09
N GLN A 794 16.98 -23.59 -18.15
CA GLN A 794 15.55 -23.31 -18.18
C GLN A 794 15.25 -22.11 -17.28
N VAL A 795 14.86 -20.98 -17.86
CA VAL A 795 14.68 -19.70 -17.15
C VAL A 795 13.38 -18.99 -17.53
N ASP A 796 13.07 -17.93 -16.79
CA ASP A 796 11.97 -17.00 -17.05
C ASP A 796 10.60 -17.69 -17.22
N GLY A 797 10.34 -18.71 -16.39
CA GLY A 797 9.10 -19.48 -16.44
C GLY A 797 7.87 -18.66 -16.02
N VAL A 798 6.79 -18.77 -16.80
CA VAL A 798 5.50 -18.12 -16.54
C VAL A 798 4.33 -19.06 -16.85
N LEU A 799 3.28 -19.04 -16.02
CA LEU A 799 2.05 -19.76 -16.29
C LEU A 799 1.09 -18.90 -17.11
N ALA A 800 0.63 -19.44 -18.24
CA ALA A 800 -0.39 -18.81 -19.06
C ALA A 800 -1.79 -19.16 -18.52
N ILE A 801 -2.24 -18.40 -17.54
CA ILE A 801 -3.58 -18.52 -16.95
C ILE A 801 -4.43 -17.32 -17.31
N ARG A 802 -5.73 -17.55 -17.54
CA ARG A 802 -6.68 -16.47 -17.75
C ARG A 802 -7.06 -15.82 -16.42
N THR A 803 -6.95 -14.50 -16.37
CA THR A 803 -7.34 -13.66 -15.23
C THR A 803 -8.22 -12.50 -15.70
N ALA A 804 -9.00 -11.94 -14.79
CA ALA A 804 -9.77 -10.73 -15.09
C ALA A 804 -8.82 -9.55 -15.39
N PRO A 805 -9.17 -8.67 -16.34
CA PRO A 805 -8.42 -7.43 -16.56
C PRO A 805 -8.50 -6.55 -15.32
N ARG A 806 -7.40 -5.88 -15.00
CA ARG A 806 -7.29 -4.96 -13.86
C ARG A 806 -7.40 -3.52 -14.34
N LYS A 807 -7.86 -2.63 -13.47
CA LYS A 807 -7.95 -1.21 -13.77
C LYS A 807 -6.55 -0.58 -13.66
N PRO A 808 -6.17 0.33 -14.57
CA PRO A 808 -4.96 1.11 -14.37
C PRO A 808 -5.09 2.03 -13.16
N TYR A 809 -4.00 2.20 -12.42
CA TYR A 809 -3.97 3.04 -11.23
C TYR A 809 -3.62 4.48 -11.60
N TYR A 810 -4.57 5.40 -11.41
CA TYR A 810 -4.39 6.84 -11.59
C TYR A 810 -4.15 7.50 -10.24
N ASN A 811 -3.36 8.57 -10.20
CA ASN A 811 -3.14 9.29 -8.97
C ASN A 811 -4.47 9.77 -8.40
N ARG A 812 -4.58 9.68 -7.09
CA ARG A 812 -5.64 10.33 -6.34
C ARG A 812 -4.94 11.34 -5.45
N ARG A 813 -5.61 12.44 -5.13
CA ARG A 813 -5.09 13.36 -4.11
C ARG A 813 -5.14 12.64 -2.75
N GLN A 814 -4.08 11.91 -2.43
CA GLN A 814 -3.87 11.18 -1.18
C GLN A 814 -3.14 12.06 -0.15
N LEU A 815 -3.18 11.64 1.11
CA LEU A 815 -2.57 12.35 2.24
C LEU A 815 -1.07 12.57 2.06
N VAL A 816 -0.39 11.56 1.51
CA VAL A 816 1.05 11.53 1.30
C VAL A 816 1.27 11.21 -0.17
N PHE A 817 2.05 12.04 -0.87
CA PHE A 817 2.32 11.89 -2.31
C PHE A 817 1.08 12.06 -3.20
N GLY A 818 0.04 12.72 -2.69
CA GLY A 818 -1.15 13.05 -3.46
C GLY A 818 -0.85 14.00 -4.61
N GLY A 819 -1.39 13.69 -5.79
CA GLY A 819 -1.13 14.48 -6.98
C GLY A 819 -2.21 14.36 -8.06
N ALA A 820 -1.96 15.03 -9.18
CA ALA A 820 -2.77 14.98 -10.39
C ALA A 820 -1.94 15.46 -11.58
N VAL A 821 -2.42 15.17 -12.79
CA VAL A 821 -1.86 15.74 -14.03
C VAL A 821 -2.67 16.99 -14.43
N ASP A 822 -2.01 18.13 -14.57
CA ASP A 822 -2.55 19.37 -15.10
C ASP A 822 -2.18 19.52 -16.59
N PRO A 823 -3.17 19.53 -17.51
CA PRO A 823 -2.93 19.64 -18.95
C PRO A 823 -2.23 20.95 -19.38
N ALA A 824 -2.45 22.06 -18.67
CA ALA A 824 -1.81 23.33 -18.99
C ALA A 824 -0.32 23.29 -18.62
N LEU A 825 0.02 22.73 -17.46
CA LEU A 825 1.40 22.49 -17.08
C LEU A 825 2.08 21.46 -18.00
N ALA A 826 1.34 20.43 -18.44
CA ALA A 826 1.84 19.44 -19.39
C ALA A 826 2.21 20.08 -20.73
N ALA A 827 1.37 20.97 -21.26
CA ALA A 827 1.64 21.70 -22.51
C ALA A 827 2.91 22.58 -22.42
N ASP A 828 3.20 23.11 -21.22
CA ASP A 828 4.40 23.89 -20.95
C ASP A 828 5.63 23.02 -20.59
N GLY A 829 5.48 21.69 -20.48
CA GLY A 829 6.55 20.79 -20.06
C GLY A 829 6.98 20.96 -18.60
N ARG A 830 6.09 21.42 -17.71
CA ARG A 830 6.39 21.75 -16.31
C ARG A 830 5.74 20.78 -15.33
N ALA A 831 6.34 20.62 -14.17
CA ALA A 831 5.74 19.96 -13.01
C ALA A 831 5.73 20.91 -11.81
N VAL A 832 4.85 20.67 -10.83
CA VAL A 832 4.78 21.42 -9.57
C VAL A 832 4.93 20.47 -8.40
N VAL A 833 5.89 20.76 -7.55
CA VAL A 833 6.13 20.03 -6.31
C VAL A 833 5.77 20.92 -5.13
N HIS A 834 5.06 20.34 -4.17
CA HIS A 834 4.85 20.88 -2.85
C HIS A 834 5.46 19.92 -1.82
N MET A 835 6.28 20.42 -0.91
CA MET A 835 6.74 19.70 0.27
C MET A 835 6.20 20.43 1.49
N PRO A 836 5.24 19.85 2.23
CA PRO A 836 4.71 20.46 3.45
C PRO A 836 5.80 20.68 4.51
N ASP A 837 6.85 19.85 4.49
CA ASP A 837 8.03 19.97 5.36
C ASP A 837 9.24 19.32 4.68
N ALA A 838 10.08 20.14 4.03
CA ALA A 838 11.22 19.63 3.28
C ALA A 838 12.29 18.95 4.17
N PRO A 839 12.71 19.51 5.32
CA PRO A 839 13.59 18.82 6.28
C PRO A 839 13.13 17.40 6.62
N MET A 840 11.85 17.22 6.98
CA MET A 840 11.28 15.91 7.30
C MET A 840 11.34 14.94 6.11
N VAL A 841 10.90 15.39 4.92
CA VAL A 841 10.92 14.59 3.68
C VAL A 841 12.33 14.11 3.34
N PHE A 842 13.35 14.95 3.49
CA PHE A 842 14.72 14.57 3.16
C PHE A 842 15.27 13.44 4.06
N THR A 843 14.77 13.28 5.30
CA THR A 843 15.14 12.12 6.13
C THR A 843 14.68 10.78 5.52
N LEU A 844 13.52 10.76 4.83
CA LEU A 844 13.00 9.57 4.13
C LEU A 844 13.74 9.33 2.81
N LEU A 845 14.03 10.41 2.08
CA LEU A 845 14.76 10.34 0.83
C LEU A 845 16.20 9.86 1.02
N THR A 846 16.77 10.03 2.22
CA THR A 846 18.17 9.70 2.53
C THR A 846 18.39 8.55 3.51
N GLY A 847 17.35 8.12 4.24
CA GLY A 847 17.43 7.00 5.18
C GLY A 847 16.13 6.19 5.26
N ASN A 848 16.26 4.88 5.45
CA ASN A 848 15.13 3.94 5.44
C ASN A 848 15.16 2.94 6.60
N LEU A 849 15.92 3.20 7.68
CA LEU A 849 15.80 2.40 8.91
C LEU A 849 14.58 2.83 9.71
N ARG A 850 14.03 1.87 10.46
CA ARG A 850 12.98 2.10 11.45
C ARG A 850 13.62 2.53 12.78
N ARG A 851 14.26 3.70 12.74
CA ARG A 851 15.06 4.34 13.80
C ARG A 851 14.77 5.85 13.80
N GLY A 852 15.25 6.55 14.83
CA GLY A 852 15.05 7.99 14.97
C GLY A 852 15.62 8.81 13.80
N ARG A 853 15.08 10.01 13.61
CA ARG A 853 15.30 10.85 12.43
C ARG A 853 15.98 12.17 12.80
N PRO A 854 17.04 12.57 12.09
CA PRO A 854 17.77 13.80 12.41
C PRO A 854 17.13 15.04 11.77
N VAL A 855 15.82 15.25 11.97
CA VAL A 855 15.10 16.36 11.32
C VAL A 855 15.71 17.72 11.69
N GLU A 856 16.06 17.90 12.96
CA GLU A 856 16.73 19.11 13.48
C GLU A 856 18.03 19.47 12.75
N ASN A 857 18.78 18.48 12.28
CA ASN A 857 20.01 18.74 11.52
C ASN A 857 19.73 19.42 10.18
N PHE A 858 18.49 19.33 9.68
CA PHE A 858 18.04 19.91 8.42
C PHE A 858 17.17 21.15 8.63
N ARG A 859 16.79 21.50 9.87
CA ARG A 859 15.95 22.67 10.17
C ARG A 859 16.63 24.01 9.87
N SER A 860 17.96 24.03 9.81
CA SER A 860 18.72 25.22 9.36
C SER A 860 18.63 25.47 7.85
N ALA A 861 17.95 24.59 7.09
CA ALA A 861 17.74 24.77 5.66
C ALA A 861 16.92 26.03 5.37
N THR A 862 17.42 26.85 4.46
CA THR A 862 16.70 28.05 3.95
C THR A 862 16.41 27.96 2.46
N GLN A 863 17.06 27.02 1.76
CA GLN A 863 16.94 26.85 0.32
C GLN A 863 16.85 25.37 -0.05
N LEU A 864 15.97 25.08 -1.00
CA LEU A 864 15.97 23.86 -1.80
C LEU A 864 16.60 24.19 -3.14
N VAL A 865 17.57 23.37 -3.56
CA VAL A 865 18.22 23.47 -4.86
C VAL A 865 17.85 22.24 -5.67
N ALA A 866 17.39 22.45 -6.90
CA ALA A 866 17.10 21.38 -7.84
C ALA A 866 18.21 21.34 -8.92
N TYR A 867 18.69 20.13 -9.18
CA TYR A 867 19.64 19.84 -10.24
C TYR A 867 19.00 18.90 -11.25
N ALA A 868 19.38 19.04 -12.51
CA ALA A 868 19.13 18.04 -13.52
C ALA A 868 20.45 17.33 -13.87
N GLU A 869 20.39 16.01 -13.97
CA GLU A 869 21.58 15.18 -14.22
C GLU A 869 21.87 15.10 -15.72
N VAL A 870 23.14 15.33 -16.11
CA VAL A 870 23.58 15.21 -17.51
C VAL A 870 24.20 13.83 -17.72
N PRO A 871 23.78 13.10 -18.77
CA PRO A 871 24.33 11.79 -19.08
C PRO A 871 25.82 11.87 -19.48
N PRO A 872 26.57 10.75 -19.40
CA PRO A 872 27.95 10.68 -19.85
C PRO A 872 28.07 11.00 -21.35
N PRO A 873 29.00 11.88 -21.75
CA PRO A 873 29.32 12.11 -23.16
C PRO A 873 29.74 10.82 -23.87
N ALA A 874 29.52 10.76 -25.18
CA ALA A 874 29.97 9.64 -25.99
C ALA A 874 31.49 9.42 -25.84
N GLY A 875 31.91 8.16 -25.68
CA GLY A 875 33.30 7.79 -25.46
C GLY A 875 33.77 7.85 -24.00
N THR A 876 32.90 8.20 -23.05
CA THR A 876 33.23 8.11 -21.61
C THR A 876 33.41 6.65 -21.20
N THR A 877 34.56 6.31 -20.63
CA THR A 877 34.91 4.95 -20.18
C THR A 877 35.19 4.85 -18.67
N SER A 878 35.15 5.97 -17.96
CA SER A 878 35.38 6.04 -16.50
C SER A 878 34.68 7.25 -15.91
N GLY A 879 34.30 7.18 -14.64
CA GLY A 879 33.68 8.30 -13.93
C GLY A 879 34.66 9.40 -13.54
N ASN A 880 34.10 10.53 -13.11
CA ASN A 880 34.83 11.73 -12.67
C ASN A 880 34.77 11.97 -11.15
N GLN A 881 34.05 11.14 -10.40
CA GLN A 881 33.91 11.20 -8.94
C GLN A 881 34.51 9.98 -8.23
N ALA A 882 34.56 10.04 -6.89
CA ALA A 882 34.82 8.87 -6.04
C ALA A 882 33.87 7.71 -6.44
N ASN A 883 34.38 6.48 -6.40
CA ASN A 883 33.72 5.26 -6.88
C ASN A 883 33.53 5.15 -8.41
N GLY A 884 34.09 6.05 -9.22
CA GLY A 884 34.10 5.88 -10.69
C GLY A 884 32.75 6.10 -11.36
N VAL A 885 31.86 6.88 -10.75
CA VAL A 885 30.60 7.35 -11.35
C VAL A 885 30.86 8.65 -12.12
N TYR A 886 30.28 8.78 -13.32
CA TYR A 886 30.22 10.04 -14.03
C TYR A 886 29.06 10.87 -13.48
N GLU A 887 29.35 12.03 -12.92
CA GLU A 887 28.36 12.93 -12.36
C GLU A 887 28.59 14.34 -12.91
N ASN A 888 27.56 14.91 -13.53
CA ASN A 888 27.59 16.28 -14.04
C ASN A 888 26.20 16.90 -13.87
N ARG A 889 26.06 17.68 -12.80
CA ARG A 889 24.79 18.30 -12.42
C ARG A 889 24.69 19.71 -12.97
N VAL A 890 23.60 19.99 -13.66
CA VAL A 890 23.21 21.35 -14.03
C VAL A 890 22.21 21.86 -13.01
N GLU A 891 22.55 22.93 -12.30
CA GLU A 891 21.61 23.59 -11.41
C GLU A 891 20.42 24.10 -12.23
N ALA A 892 19.23 23.56 -11.97
CA ALA A 892 18.00 24.02 -12.60
C ALA A 892 17.48 25.29 -11.92
N GLY A 893 17.71 25.43 -10.62
CA GLY A 893 17.38 26.63 -9.86
C GLY A 893 17.20 26.35 -8.37
N ARG A 894 16.66 27.36 -7.66
CA ARG A 894 16.51 27.33 -6.20
C ARG A 894 15.16 27.88 -5.78
N ALA A 895 14.58 27.31 -4.73
CA ALA A 895 13.43 27.84 -4.03
C ALA A 895 13.77 28.10 -2.56
N ARG A 896 13.22 29.18 -2.00
CA ARG A 896 13.33 29.47 -0.58
C ARG A 896 12.31 28.63 0.19
N LEU A 897 12.73 28.06 1.31
CA LEU A 897 11.80 27.46 2.25
C LEU A 897 11.05 28.58 2.98
N ALA A 898 9.79 28.33 3.32
CA ALA A 898 9.06 29.16 4.27
C ALA A 898 9.56 28.91 5.70
N ASP A 899 9.12 29.74 6.66
CA ASP A 899 9.59 29.67 8.05
C ASP A 899 9.25 28.33 8.74
N ASP A 900 8.21 27.64 8.28
CA ASP A 900 7.81 26.29 8.72
C ASP A 900 8.57 25.16 7.97
N GLY A 901 9.56 25.50 7.13
CA GLY A 901 10.33 24.55 6.33
C GLY A 901 9.61 24.04 5.08
N SER A 902 8.40 24.54 4.80
CA SER A 902 7.62 24.12 3.64
C SER A 902 8.10 24.80 2.35
N VAL A 903 7.88 24.17 1.19
CA VAL A 903 8.24 24.77 -0.11
C VAL A 903 7.29 24.31 -1.22
N ARG A 904 6.96 25.23 -2.13
CA ARG A 904 6.22 24.94 -3.37
C ARG A 904 6.94 25.54 -4.56
N PHE A 905 7.24 24.74 -5.56
CA PHE A 905 8.09 25.14 -6.68
C PHE A 905 7.73 24.43 -7.99
N ASN A 906 8.03 25.07 -9.12
CA ASN A 906 8.04 24.42 -10.43
C ASN A 906 9.31 23.58 -10.51
N ALA A 907 9.21 22.32 -10.93
CA ALA A 907 10.35 21.43 -11.06
C ALA A 907 10.60 21.07 -12.53
N PRO A 908 11.85 20.74 -12.92
CA PRO A 908 12.12 20.14 -14.22
C PRO A 908 11.30 18.85 -14.38
N ALA A 909 10.65 18.71 -15.53
CA ALA A 909 9.83 17.54 -15.86
C ALA A 909 10.40 16.81 -17.07
N GLY A 910 10.17 15.50 -17.15
CA GLY A 910 10.65 14.66 -18.25
C GLY A 910 12.17 14.48 -18.29
N VAL A 911 12.85 14.68 -17.15
CA VAL A 911 14.30 14.48 -16.95
C VAL A 911 14.57 13.98 -15.53
N GLY A 912 15.73 13.37 -15.31
CA GLY A 912 16.26 13.04 -13.98
C GLY A 912 16.59 14.29 -13.17
N VAL A 913 16.00 14.40 -11.97
CA VAL A 913 16.14 15.51 -11.03
C VAL A 913 16.73 15.04 -9.71
N VAL A 914 17.63 15.83 -9.13
CA VAL A 914 18.21 15.61 -7.80
C VAL A 914 17.98 16.86 -6.96
N LEU A 915 17.51 16.68 -5.72
CA LEU A 915 17.21 17.78 -4.82
C LEU A 915 18.22 17.85 -3.67
N GLU A 916 18.48 19.06 -3.19
CA GLU A 916 19.44 19.37 -2.13
C GLU A 916 18.89 20.46 -1.20
N LEU A 917 19.14 20.33 0.10
CA LEU A 917 18.87 21.37 1.08
C LEU A 917 20.16 22.10 1.47
N ARG A 918 20.07 23.43 1.57
CA ARG A 918 21.18 24.30 1.96
C ARG A 918 20.80 25.26 3.07
N ASP A 919 21.76 25.58 3.92
CA ASP A 919 21.63 26.61 4.95
C ASP A 919 21.70 28.04 4.36
N GLY A 920 21.49 29.05 5.19
CA GLY A 920 21.55 30.47 4.79
C GLY A 920 22.94 30.95 4.33
N SER A 921 24.00 30.18 4.62
CA SER A 921 25.37 30.43 4.16
C SER A 921 25.67 29.73 2.82
N GLY A 922 24.76 28.90 2.33
CA GLY A 922 24.90 28.12 1.10
C GLY A 922 25.60 26.77 1.28
N ASN A 923 25.84 26.32 2.51
CA ASN A 923 26.41 25.01 2.79
C ASN A 923 25.36 23.92 2.54
N VAL A 924 25.79 22.79 2.01
CA VAL A 924 24.93 21.62 1.81
C VAL A 924 24.67 20.93 3.15
N LEU A 925 23.39 20.81 3.51
CA LEU A 925 22.96 20.08 4.71
C LEU A 925 22.69 18.62 4.37
N VAL A 926 21.98 18.38 3.26
CA VAL A 926 21.62 17.05 2.79
C VAL A 926 21.29 17.08 1.31
N ASN A 927 21.62 16.02 0.59
CA ASN A 927 21.43 15.89 -0.85
C ASN A 927 20.91 14.48 -1.16
N MET A 928 20.00 14.38 -2.12
CA MET A 928 19.58 13.10 -2.66
C MET A 928 20.76 12.38 -3.33
N GLY A 929 20.99 11.13 -2.92
CA GLY A 929 22.02 10.27 -3.51
C GLY A 929 21.58 9.58 -4.81
N GLU A 930 20.43 9.96 -5.37
CA GLU A 930 19.78 9.30 -6.49
C GLU A 930 18.88 10.27 -7.27
N GLU A 931 18.62 9.94 -8.53
CA GLU A 931 17.66 10.66 -9.37
C GLU A 931 16.21 10.35 -8.96
N HIS A 932 15.38 11.38 -9.08
CA HIS A 932 13.94 11.31 -9.12
C HIS A 932 13.46 11.80 -10.49
N GLN A 933 12.19 11.63 -10.81
CA GLN A 933 11.60 12.23 -11.99
C GLN A 933 10.23 12.81 -11.65
N LEU A 934 9.80 13.75 -12.48
CA LEU A 934 8.44 14.25 -12.50
C LEU A 934 7.95 14.24 -13.94
N ALA A 935 6.70 13.84 -14.16
CA ALA A 935 6.11 13.87 -15.49
C ALA A 935 5.68 15.29 -15.87
N PRO A 936 5.71 15.65 -17.17
CA PRO A 936 5.08 16.89 -17.63
C PRO A 936 3.62 16.97 -17.19
N GLY A 937 3.24 18.06 -16.54
CA GLY A 937 1.91 18.28 -15.98
C GLY A 937 1.74 17.78 -14.55
N GLU A 938 2.70 17.03 -14.00
CA GLU A 938 2.55 16.47 -12.66
C GLU A 938 2.48 17.58 -11.61
N THR A 939 1.44 17.52 -10.79
CA THR A 939 1.32 18.27 -9.54
C THR A 939 1.37 17.26 -8.41
N ILE A 940 2.29 17.41 -7.47
CA ILE A 940 2.46 16.43 -6.39
C ILE A 940 2.81 17.10 -5.06
N SER A 941 2.21 16.62 -3.98
CA SER A 941 2.56 16.99 -2.60
C SER A 941 3.35 15.86 -1.95
N LEU A 942 4.66 16.02 -1.80
CA LEU A 942 5.58 15.00 -1.27
C LEU A 942 5.65 15.08 0.26
N GLY A 943 5.27 13.99 0.93
CA GLY A 943 5.38 13.87 2.38
C GLY A 943 4.29 14.59 3.18
N ILE A 944 4.57 14.76 4.48
CA ILE A 944 3.70 15.33 5.50
C ILE A 944 4.56 16.14 6.48
N ARG A 945 3.95 17.01 7.29
CA ARG A 945 4.64 17.73 8.37
C ARG A 945 5.14 16.80 9.47
N GLU A 946 6.23 17.18 10.14
CA GLU A 946 6.82 16.40 11.24
C GLU A 946 5.79 16.03 12.32
N GLU A 947 4.90 16.94 12.72
CA GLU A 947 3.95 16.71 13.83
C GLU A 947 2.91 15.61 13.54
N LEU A 948 2.74 15.26 12.26
CA LEU A 948 1.82 14.21 11.80
C LEU A 948 2.55 12.97 11.28
N PHE A 949 3.88 13.00 11.24
CA PHE A 949 4.70 11.94 10.67
C PHE A 949 4.49 10.61 11.40
N ASP A 950 4.51 10.62 12.73
CA ASP A 950 4.40 9.40 13.53
C ASP A 950 3.05 8.70 13.31
N ALA A 951 1.99 9.49 13.09
CA ALA A 951 0.65 9.00 12.84
C ALA A 951 0.42 8.43 11.45
N VAL A 952 1.06 9.01 10.44
CA VAL A 952 0.80 8.65 9.05
C VAL A 952 1.87 7.69 8.52
N CYS A 953 3.14 7.98 8.80
CA CYS A 953 4.30 7.28 8.25
C CYS A 953 4.97 6.34 9.27
N GLY A 954 4.81 6.59 10.57
CA GLY A 954 5.55 5.91 11.64
C GLY A 954 5.32 4.39 11.72
N SER A 955 4.14 3.91 11.31
CA SER A 955 3.82 2.48 11.29
C SER A 955 4.77 1.65 10.39
N CYS A 956 5.24 2.26 9.29
CA CYS A 956 6.16 1.65 8.33
C CYS A 956 7.61 2.12 8.51
N HIS A 957 7.81 3.39 8.89
CA HIS A 957 9.10 4.07 8.89
C HIS A 957 9.71 4.32 10.27
N GLY A 958 8.99 3.99 11.35
CA GLY A 958 9.37 4.31 12.73
C GLY A 958 9.04 5.75 13.07
N SER A 959 9.05 6.11 14.35
CA SER A 959 8.79 7.49 14.76
C SER A 959 9.97 8.43 14.46
N VAL A 960 9.72 9.73 14.56
CA VAL A 960 10.77 10.77 14.47
C VAL A 960 11.77 10.61 15.62
N SER A 961 11.29 10.37 16.84
CA SER A 961 12.15 10.16 18.02
C SER A 961 12.96 8.86 17.96
N GLY A 962 12.45 7.87 17.22
CA GLY A 962 12.93 6.48 17.23
C GLY A 962 12.25 5.62 18.29
N SER A 963 11.46 6.20 19.19
CA SER A 963 10.65 5.47 20.17
C SER A 963 9.45 4.81 19.50
N GLU A 964 9.29 3.51 19.70
CA GLU A 964 8.22 2.75 19.06
C GLU A 964 6.83 3.11 19.61
N LEU A 965 6.76 3.58 20.86
CA LEU A 965 5.52 4.03 21.49
C LEU A 965 4.95 5.32 20.89
N ASP A 966 5.78 6.13 20.25
CA ASP A 966 5.34 7.38 19.62
C ASP A 966 4.58 7.12 18.31
N VAL A 967 4.65 5.89 17.77
CA VAL A 967 3.87 5.50 16.59
C VAL A 967 2.40 5.32 16.98
N ALA A 968 1.61 6.36 16.74
CA ALA A 968 0.27 6.53 17.25
C ALA A 968 -0.69 7.04 16.19
N ILE A 969 -1.93 6.54 16.13
CA ILE A 969 -2.91 7.09 15.18
C ILE A 969 -3.56 8.35 15.73
N THR A 970 -3.49 9.43 14.96
CA THR A 970 -4.21 10.67 15.21
C THR A 970 -5.44 10.77 14.31
N PRO A 971 -6.68 10.76 14.85
CA PRO A 971 -7.90 10.86 14.05
C PRO A 971 -7.98 12.10 13.14
N ASP A 972 -7.27 13.18 13.49
CA ASP A 972 -7.23 14.45 12.75
C ASP A 972 -6.03 14.55 11.77
N ALA A 973 -5.27 13.49 11.56
CA ALA A 973 -4.15 13.54 10.62
C ALA A 973 -4.60 13.87 9.18
N LEU A 974 -5.85 13.56 8.82
CA LEU A 974 -6.35 13.73 7.46
C LEU A 974 -6.51 15.19 7.03
N THR A 975 -6.96 16.07 7.94
CA THR A 975 -7.27 17.47 7.59
C THR A 975 -6.03 18.37 7.72
N GLY A 976 -5.16 18.10 8.71
CA GLY A 976 -3.94 18.87 8.97
C GLY A 976 -2.70 18.44 8.17
N ALA A 977 -2.72 17.29 7.48
CA ALA A 977 -1.56 16.74 6.76
C ALA A 977 -0.94 17.69 5.72
N SER A 978 -1.79 18.49 5.07
CA SER A 978 -1.39 19.35 3.96
C SER A 978 -1.20 20.82 4.33
N GLU A 979 -1.55 21.22 5.55
CA GLU A 979 -1.45 22.61 5.99
C GLU A 979 0.02 23.04 6.11
N SER A 980 0.39 24.10 5.39
CA SER A 980 1.71 24.73 5.47
C SER A 980 1.64 26.14 4.89
N LEU A 981 2.65 26.95 5.17
CA LEU A 981 2.76 28.31 4.64
C LEU A 981 2.88 28.32 3.10
N SER A 982 3.41 27.26 2.49
CA SER A 982 3.56 27.17 1.02
C SER A 982 2.40 26.51 0.27
N LYS A 983 1.43 25.88 0.93
CA LYS A 983 0.34 25.11 0.27
C LYS A 983 -0.37 25.93 -0.82
N ASN A 984 -0.74 27.16 -0.48
CA ASN A 984 -1.49 28.08 -1.35
C ASN A 984 -0.62 29.17 -1.98
N SER A 985 0.70 29.14 -1.80
CA SER A 985 1.60 30.10 -2.44
C SER A 985 1.70 29.82 -3.93
N THR A 986 2.03 30.86 -4.71
CA THR A 986 2.41 30.68 -6.11
C THR A 986 3.69 29.84 -6.16
N PRO A 987 3.76 28.76 -6.97
CA PRO A 987 4.98 27.96 -7.10
C PRO A 987 6.18 28.84 -7.47
N GLN A 988 7.25 28.74 -6.68
CA GLN A 988 8.51 29.42 -6.98
C GLN A 988 9.10 28.85 -8.27
N ARG A 989 9.56 29.73 -9.16
CA ARG A 989 10.12 29.32 -10.45
C ARG A 989 11.55 28.81 -10.25
N ILE A 990 11.75 27.50 -10.41
CA ILE A 990 13.05 26.86 -10.58
C ILE A 990 13.11 26.41 -12.05
N GLY A 991 14.11 26.87 -12.80
CA GLY A 991 14.24 26.57 -14.23
C GLY A 991 13.36 27.45 -15.14
N ASN A 992 13.34 27.10 -16.43
CA ASN A 992 12.52 27.77 -17.44
C ASN A 992 11.02 27.60 -17.18
#